data_AF-U3JUY2-F1
#
_entry.id   AF-U3JUY2-F1
#
_cell.length_a   1.000
_cell.length_b   1.000
_cell.length_c   1.000
_cell.angle_alpha   90.00
_cell.angle_beta   90.00
_cell.angle_gamma   90.00
#
_symmetry.space_group_name_H-M   'P 1'
#
loop_
_entity.id
_entity.type
_entity.pdbx_description
1 polymer ?
#
loop_
_entity_poly.entity_id
_entity_poly.type
_entity_poly.pdbx_seq_one_letter_code
_entity_poly.pdbx_strand_id
1 'polypeptide(L)'
;MVFAEFRRRFDVLAPHLTKKHGRNYIVVDEKRAVEELLESLDLEKSSYHMGLSRVFFRAGSLARLEEQRDTQTSRNITLFQAACRGFLARQHFKKRKIQDLAIRCVQKNIKKNKGVKDWPWWKLFTTVRPLIEVQLTEDQIRGKDEEIQQLKSKLEKVEKERNELRLNSDRLESRITELTSELTDERNTGESASQLLDAETAERLRAEKEMKDLQAKYDALKKQMESMEMEVMEARLIRAAELNGELDDDDSGGEWRMKYERAVREIDFTKKRLQQELEDKLEVEQQGKRQLERKLADLQADSEESQRALQQLKKKCQRLAAELQDTKLHLEGQQGRNHDLEKKQRRFDSELSQAHEEAQRERLQREKLSREKDVLVAEVFGLKQLLEDKDSDIAGLTQKAEALEAELQDISSQESKDEASLAKVKKQLRDLEAKVKDQEEELDEQAGTIQMLEQAKLRLEMEMERLRQTHAKEVESRDEEVEEIRQSCQKKLKQMEVQLEEEYEDKQKVLREKRELESKLSAVSEQANQRDFETEKRLRRDLKRTKALLADAQIMLDHLKNNAPSKREITQLKNQLEESEFTCAAAVKARKSMEVEIEDLHLQIDDLAKAKAALEEQLSRLQREKNEVQSRLEEDQEDMNELMKKHKAAVAQASRDMAQMNDLQAQLEEVSKEKQELQEKLQGLQSQLEFLEQSMVDKSLVSRQEAKIRELETRLEFERTQVKRLESLATRLKENMEKLTEERDQRAAAENREKEQNKRLQRQLRDVKEEMGELAKKEAEASRKKHELEMDLESLEAANQSLQSDLKLAFKRIGDLQAAIEDEMESDSNEDLINSDGDSDVDSELEERVDGVKSWLSKNKGSSKALSDDGSLKGSSPTSSRHTFTYDRWDDEQDAGDSTRRSSRSSPSASEAESRAAETPA
;
A
#
# COMPACT_ATOMS: atom_id res chain seq x y z
N MET A 1 -28.08 -12.13 -21.70
CA MET A 1 -28.16 -12.13 -20.23
C MET A 1 -27.52 -13.41 -19.70
N VAL A 2 -26.86 -13.39 -18.53
CA VAL A 2 -26.34 -14.64 -17.94
C VAL A 2 -27.52 -15.45 -17.38
N PHE A 3 -27.45 -16.79 -17.37
CA PHE A 3 -28.60 -17.62 -16.96
C PHE A 3 -29.07 -17.31 -15.52
N ALA A 4 -28.18 -17.38 -14.54
CA ALA A 4 -28.50 -17.06 -13.14
C ALA A 4 -28.97 -15.61 -12.92
N GLU A 5 -28.55 -14.67 -13.78
CA GLU A 5 -28.97 -13.27 -13.77
C GLU A 5 -30.42 -13.14 -14.28
N PHE A 6 -30.72 -13.72 -15.44
CA PHE A 6 -32.06 -13.76 -16.03
C PHE A 6 -33.04 -14.42 -15.04
N ARG A 7 -32.71 -15.62 -14.57
CA ARG A 7 -33.56 -16.39 -13.66
C ARG A 7 -33.91 -15.61 -12.40
N ARG A 8 -32.92 -15.12 -11.65
CA ARG A 8 -33.15 -14.31 -10.42
C ARG A 8 -33.99 -13.04 -10.68
N ARG A 9 -33.92 -12.45 -11.87
CA ARG A 9 -34.62 -11.21 -12.23
C ARG A 9 -36.06 -11.45 -12.71
N PHE A 10 -36.39 -12.65 -13.19
CA PHE A 10 -37.70 -12.97 -13.77
C PHE A 10 -38.45 -14.16 -13.13
N ASP A 11 -37.85 -14.91 -12.20
CA ASP A 11 -38.51 -15.98 -11.41
C ASP A 11 -39.86 -15.53 -10.78
N VAL A 12 -40.00 -14.25 -10.46
CA VAL A 12 -41.23 -13.65 -9.88
C VAL A 12 -42.44 -13.65 -10.83
N LEU A 13 -42.21 -13.77 -12.14
CA LEU A 13 -43.25 -13.94 -13.16
C LEU A 13 -43.79 -15.37 -13.20
N ALA A 14 -42.98 -16.36 -12.81
CA ALA A 14 -43.34 -17.77 -12.74
C ALA A 14 -43.42 -18.28 -11.29
N PRO A 15 -44.27 -17.71 -10.41
CA PRO A 15 -44.28 -18.00 -8.97
C PRO A 15 -44.65 -19.47 -8.64
N HIS A 16 -45.13 -20.24 -9.62
CA HIS A 16 -45.35 -21.67 -9.49
C HIS A 16 -44.02 -22.46 -9.54
N LEU A 17 -43.05 -22.06 -10.37
CA LEU A 17 -41.70 -22.65 -10.38
C LEU A 17 -40.95 -22.34 -9.09
N THR A 18 -41.07 -21.11 -8.56
CA THR A 18 -40.45 -20.73 -7.28
C THR A 18 -41.03 -21.51 -6.10
N LYS A 19 -42.34 -21.85 -6.15
CA LYS A 19 -43.01 -22.72 -5.16
C LYS A 19 -42.59 -24.19 -5.28
N LYS A 20 -42.48 -24.72 -6.51
CA LYS A 20 -42.07 -26.11 -6.80
C LYS A 20 -40.70 -26.44 -6.23
N HIS A 21 -39.76 -25.49 -6.28
CA HIS A 21 -38.37 -25.71 -5.88
C HIS A 21 -38.03 -25.18 -4.47
N GLY A 22 -38.80 -24.23 -3.94
CA GLY A 22 -38.61 -23.67 -2.60
C GLY A 22 -37.59 -22.52 -2.54
N ARG A 23 -37.67 -21.71 -1.47
CA ARG A 23 -36.87 -20.46 -1.34
C ARG A 23 -35.35 -20.65 -1.26
N ASN A 24 -34.89 -21.84 -0.92
CA ASN A 24 -33.47 -22.15 -0.72
C ASN A 24 -32.92 -23.09 -1.82
N TYR A 25 -33.56 -23.15 -2.99
CA TYR A 25 -33.14 -24.05 -4.06
C TYR A 25 -31.76 -23.69 -4.62
N ILE A 26 -30.80 -24.60 -4.46
CA ILE A 26 -29.52 -24.56 -5.16
C ILE A 26 -29.78 -25.08 -6.58
N VAL A 27 -29.77 -24.18 -7.55
CA VAL A 27 -29.92 -24.53 -8.97
C VAL A 27 -28.61 -25.17 -9.44
N VAL A 28 -28.62 -26.50 -9.59
CA VAL A 28 -27.47 -27.29 -10.07
C VAL A 28 -27.22 -27.08 -11.56
N ASP A 29 -28.27 -26.80 -12.33
CA ASP A 29 -28.20 -26.48 -13.76
C ASP A 29 -28.97 -25.18 -14.05
N GLU A 30 -28.24 -24.07 -14.12
CA GLU A 30 -28.80 -22.74 -14.42
C GLU A 30 -29.28 -22.64 -15.88
N LYS A 31 -28.74 -23.44 -16.81
CA LYS A 31 -29.21 -23.43 -18.20
C LYS A 31 -30.61 -24.04 -18.28
N ARG A 32 -30.77 -25.25 -17.76
CA ARG A 32 -32.07 -25.94 -17.71
C ARG A 32 -33.10 -25.18 -16.89
N ALA A 33 -32.71 -24.57 -15.78
CA ALA A 33 -33.64 -23.75 -14.98
C ALA A 33 -34.11 -22.50 -15.74
N VAL A 34 -33.30 -21.94 -16.63
CA VAL A 34 -33.72 -20.89 -17.57
C VAL A 34 -34.58 -21.44 -18.70
N GLU A 35 -34.35 -22.65 -19.19
CA GLU A 35 -35.22 -23.30 -20.18
C GLU A 35 -36.63 -23.56 -19.61
N GLU A 36 -36.74 -24.18 -18.43
CA GLU A 36 -38.02 -24.37 -17.71
C GLU A 36 -38.71 -23.01 -17.41
N LEU A 37 -37.95 -21.94 -17.12
CA LEU A 37 -38.50 -20.60 -16.93
C LEU A 37 -39.01 -19.98 -18.25
N LEU A 38 -38.24 -20.04 -19.34
CA LEU A 38 -38.62 -19.49 -20.66
C LEU A 38 -39.85 -20.19 -21.23
N GLU A 39 -40.00 -21.50 -21.01
CA GLU A 39 -41.22 -22.25 -21.33
C GLU A 39 -42.41 -21.79 -20.47
N SER A 40 -42.22 -21.58 -19.17
CA SER A 40 -43.28 -21.08 -18.28
C SER A 40 -43.71 -19.63 -18.54
N LEU A 41 -42.92 -18.88 -19.30
CA LEU A 41 -43.19 -17.51 -19.75
C LEU A 41 -43.85 -17.45 -21.14
N ASP A 42 -44.10 -18.61 -21.77
CA ASP A 42 -44.69 -18.77 -23.11
C ASP A 42 -44.07 -17.87 -24.19
N LEU A 43 -42.73 -17.76 -24.16
CA LEU A 43 -41.98 -16.93 -25.10
C LEU A 43 -41.83 -17.66 -26.44
N GLU A 44 -42.12 -16.95 -27.54
CA GLU A 44 -41.85 -17.47 -28.88
C GLU A 44 -40.38 -17.91 -29.02
N LYS A 45 -40.14 -19.11 -29.54
CA LYS A 45 -38.79 -19.61 -29.88
C LYS A 45 -38.08 -18.78 -30.97
N SER A 46 -38.80 -17.84 -31.61
CA SER A 46 -38.25 -16.81 -32.48
C SER A 46 -37.49 -15.72 -31.70
N SER A 47 -37.94 -15.43 -30.47
CA SER A 47 -37.65 -14.20 -29.71
C SER A 47 -36.43 -14.31 -28.80
N TYR A 48 -35.97 -15.53 -28.51
CA TYR A 48 -34.78 -15.82 -27.73
C TYR A 48 -33.92 -16.91 -28.37
N HIS A 49 -32.67 -17.03 -27.94
CA HIS A 49 -31.76 -18.10 -28.34
C HIS A 49 -30.88 -18.53 -27.15
N MET A 50 -30.72 -19.85 -26.97
CA MET A 50 -30.02 -20.44 -25.84
C MET A 50 -28.57 -20.78 -26.19
N GLY A 51 -27.63 -19.98 -25.68
CA GLY A 51 -26.20 -20.25 -25.83
C GLY A 51 -25.66 -21.29 -24.83
N LEU A 52 -24.34 -21.26 -24.63
CA LEU A 52 -23.64 -22.14 -23.68
C LEU A 52 -23.74 -21.64 -22.23
N SER A 53 -23.68 -20.33 -22.00
CA SER A 53 -23.69 -19.70 -20.65
C SER A 53 -24.63 -18.49 -20.52
N ARG A 54 -25.31 -18.12 -21.62
CA ARG A 54 -26.13 -16.91 -21.75
C ARG A 54 -27.36 -17.17 -22.61
N VAL A 55 -28.48 -16.57 -22.24
CA VAL A 55 -29.66 -16.43 -23.10
C VAL A 55 -29.56 -15.10 -23.86
N PHE A 56 -29.81 -15.16 -25.17
CA PHE A 56 -29.87 -14.01 -26.06
C PHE A 56 -31.32 -13.71 -26.40
N PHE A 57 -31.67 -12.44 -26.60
CA PHE A 57 -33.03 -11.99 -26.89
C PHE A 57 -33.04 -11.08 -28.12
N ARG A 58 -34.10 -11.16 -28.94
CA ARG A 58 -34.42 -10.11 -29.91
C ARG A 58 -34.76 -8.82 -29.19
N ALA A 59 -34.47 -7.68 -29.83
CA ALA A 59 -34.80 -6.35 -29.34
C ALA A 59 -36.29 -6.27 -28.89
N GLY A 60 -36.56 -5.50 -27.84
CA GLY A 60 -37.88 -5.37 -27.23
C GLY A 60 -38.35 -6.57 -26.38
N SER A 61 -37.85 -7.80 -26.60
CA SER A 61 -38.34 -8.98 -25.88
C SER A 61 -37.97 -8.97 -24.39
N LEU A 62 -36.75 -8.54 -24.05
CA LEU A 62 -36.34 -8.36 -22.65
C LEU A 62 -37.13 -7.22 -21.98
N ALA A 63 -37.39 -6.11 -22.68
CA ALA A 63 -38.11 -4.96 -22.14
C ALA A 63 -39.55 -5.33 -21.73
N ARG A 64 -40.26 -6.13 -22.54
CA ARG A 64 -41.60 -6.66 -22.20
C ARG A 64 -41.58 -7.49 -20.91
N LEU A 65 -40.54 -8.29 -20.68
CA LEU A 65 -40.39 -9.06 -19.44
C LEU A 65 -40.10 -8.15 -18.23
N GLU A 66 -39.38 -7.05 -18.41
CA GLU A 66 -39.17 -6.06 -17.33
C GLU A 66 -40.46 -5.31 -16.97
N GLU A 67 -41.25 -4.89 -17.96
CA GLU A 67 -42.56 -4.26 -17.75
C GLU A 67 -43.56 -5.19 -17.04
N GLN A 68 -43.61 -6.47 -17.43
CA GLN A 68 -44.38 -7.50 -16.72
C GLN A 68 -43.89 -7.68 -15.28
N ARG A 69 -42.56 -7.75 -15.06
CA ARG A 69 -41.96 -7.93 -13.72
C ARG A 69 -42.31 -6.75 -12.81
N ASP A 70 -42.25 -5.53 -13.34
CA ASP A 70 -42.50 -4.33 -12.56
C ASP A 70 -44.00 -4.18 -12.27
N THR A 71 -44.88 -4.56 -13.20
CA THR A 71 -46.32 -4.72 -12.95
C THR A 71 -46.59 -5.73 -11.82
N GLN A 72 -45.98 -6.91 -11.87
CA GLN A 72 -46.15 -7.99 -10.87
C GLN A 72 -45.59 -7.62 -9.49
N THR A 73 -44.50 -6.85 -9.42
CA THR A 73 -43.86 -6.45 -8.16
C THR A 73 -44.41 -5.14 -7.59
N SER A 74 -45.01 -4.27 -8.41
CA SER A 74 -45.54 -2.94 -8.05
C SER A 74 -46.41 -2.93 -6.78
N ARG A 75 -47.33 -3.91 -6.63
CA ARG A 75 -48.16 -4.02 -5.42
C ARG A 75 -47.35 -4.21 -4.15
N ASN A 76 -46.33 -5.07 -4.18
CA ASN A 76 -45.47 -5.33 -3.03
C ASN A 76 -44.55 -4.14 -2.72
N ILE A 77 -44.02 -3.49 -3.77
CA ILE A 77 -43.23 -2.25 -3.65
C ILE A 77 -44.08 -1.14 -3.02
N THR A 78 -45.33 -0.96 -3.48
CA THR A 78 -46.27 0.05 -2.95
C THR A 78 -46.59 -0.19 -1.48
N LEU A 79 -46.87 -1.44 -1.09
CA LEU A 79 -47.11 -1.82 0.32
C LEU A 79 -45.88 -1.59 1.19
N PHE A 80 -44.68 -1.96 0.72
CA PHE A 80 -43.42 -1.70 1.42
C PHE A 80 -43.15 -0.20 1.57
N GLN A 81 -43.30 0.59 0.49
CA GLN A 81 -43.15 2.04 0.55
C GLN A 81 -44.17 2.68 1.52
N ALA A 82 -45.42 2.23 1.56
CA ALA A 82 -46.43 2.71 2.50
C ALA A 82 -46.05 2.39 3.96
N ALA A 83 -45.55 1.18 4.24
CA ALA A 83 -45.04 0.80 5.55
C ALA A 83 -43.84 1.67 5.97
N CYS A 84 -42.89 1.92 5.07
CA CYS A 84 -41.72 2.76 5.29
C CYS A 84 -42.10 4.23 5.53
N ARG A 85 -42.96 4.82 4.68
CA ARG A 85 -43.50 6.19 4.88
C ARG A 85 -44.21 6.30 6.24
N GLY A 86 -45.04 5.31 6.60
CA GLY A 86 -45.71 5.25 7.90
C GLY A 86 -44.74 5.11 9.09
N PHE A 87 -43.67 4.33 8.96
CA PHE A 87 -42.62 4.23 9.98
C PHE A 87 -41.90 5.57 10.18
N LEU A 88 -41.44 6.19 9.10
CA LEU A 88 -40.76 7.50 9.15
C LEU A 88 -41.68 8.56 9.77
N ALA A 89 -42.93 8.66 9.31
CA ALA A 89 -43.91 9.59 9.86
C ALA A 89 -44.09 9.43 11.39
N ARG A 90 -44.13 8.19 11.89
CA ARG A 90 -44.20 7.93 13.35
C ARG A 90 -42.94 8.35 14.10
N GLN A 91 -41.75 8.22 13.51
CA GLN A 91 -40.51 8.69 14.14
C GLN A 91 -40.42 10.23 14.14
N HIS A 92 -40.77 10.89 13.03
CA HIS A 92 -40.87 12.35 12.96
C HIS A 92 -41.92 12.88 13.96
N PHE A 93 -43.07 12.22 14.10
CA PHE A 93 -44.09 12.57 15.09
C PHE A 93 -43.58 12.43 16.53
N LYS A 94 -42.86 11.34 16.87
CA LYS A 94 -42.22 11.19 18.19
C LYS A 94 -41.26 12.34 18.49
N LYS A 95 -40.38 12.69 17.53
CA LYS A 95 -39.45 13.83 17.66
C LYS A 95 -40.21 15.15 17.86
N ARG A 96 -41.24 15.40 17.05
CA ARG A 96 -42.05 16.63 17.13
C ARG A 96 -42.87 16.73 18.43
N LYS A 97 -43.35 15.61 18.99
CA LYS A 97 -44.01 15.58 20.32
C LYS A 97 -43.06 15.96 21.46
N ILE A 98 -41.80 15.52 21.41
CA ILE A 98 -40.77 15.91 22.40
C ILE A 98 -40.42 17.39 22.23
N GLN A 99 -40.23 17.86 21.00
CA GLN A 99 -39.96 19.28 20.71
C GLN A 99 -41.12 20.18 21.17
N ASP A 100 -42.37 19.81 20.90
CA ASP A 100 -43.55 20.55 21.33
C ASP A 100 -43.71 20.61 22.86
N LEU A 101 -43.39 19.53 23.58
CA LEU A 101 -43.34 19.55 25.05
C LEU A 101 -42.26 20.51 25.55
N ALA A 102 -41.05 20.46 24.97
CA ALA A 102 -39.96 21.36 25.32
C ALA A 102 -40.29 22.84 25.00
N ILE A 103 -40.91 23.12 23.84
CA ILE A 103 -41.39 24.44 23.45
C ILE A 103 -42.42 24.94 24.47
N ARG A 104 -43.39 24.14 24.88
CA ARG A 104 -44.38 24.52 25.90
C ARG A 104 -43.74 24.81 27.26
N CYS A 105 -42.72 24.04 27.67
CA CYS A 105 -41.93 24.32 28.88
C CYS A 105 -41.16 25.66 28.77
N VAL A 106 -40.46 25.88 27.67
CA VAL A 106 -39.69 27.12 27.41
C VAL A 106 -40.61 28.34 27.34
N GLN A 107 -41.72 28.27 26.60
CA GLN A 107 -42.72 29.33 26.51
C GLN A 107 -43.36 29.65 27.87
N LYS A 108 -43.68 28.62 28.69
CA LYS A 108 -44.18 28.81 30.06
C LYS A 108 -43.16 29.54 30.94
N ASN A 109 -41.88 29.17 30.86
CA ASN A 109 -40.81 29.82 31.60
C ASN A 109 -40.55 31.26 31.11
N ILE A 110 -40.57 31.52 29.79
CA ILE A 110 -40.46 32.87 29.22
C ILE A 110 -41.65 33.75 29.66
N LYS A 111 -42.89 33.22 29.63
CA LYS A 111 -44.08 33.97 30.07
C LYS A 111 -44.05 34.28 31.57
N LYS A 112 -43.55 33.35 32.41
CA LYS A 112 -43.32 33.60 33.84
C LYS A 112 -42.20 34.61 34.07
N ASN A 113 -41.07 34.49 33.37
CA ASN A 113 -39.96 35.45 33.46
C ASN A 113 -40.41 36.86 33.02
N LYS A 114 -41.13 37.02 31.90
CA LYS A 114 -41.70 38.32 31.49
C LYS A 114 -42.58 38.96 32.57
N GLY A 115 -43.36 38.16 33.30
CA GLY A 115 -44.21 38.65 34.39
C GLY A 115 -43.49 38.94 35.72
N VAL A 116 -42.21 38.58 35.85
CA VAL A 116 -41.44 38.68 37.10
C VAL A 116 -40.17 39.55 36.95
N LYS A 117 -39.54 39.58 35.77
CA LYS A 117 -38.31 40.34 35.46
C LYS A 117 -38.37 41.79 35.94
N ASP A 118 -39.52 42.43 35.73
CA ASP A 118 -39.67 43.85 36.03
C ASP A 118 -40.17 44.17 37.44
N TRP A 119 -40.57 43.15 38.21
CA TRP A 119 -41.04 43.27 39.59
C TRP A 119 -39.90 43.74 40.52
N PRO A 120 -40.10 44.80 41.34
CA PRO A 120 -39.04 45.34 42.19
C PRO A 120 -38.40 44.33 43.15
N TRP A 121 -39.19 43.41 43.71
CA TRP A 121 -38.69 42.33 44.58
C TRP A 121 -37.80 41.33 43.84
N TRP A 122 -38.08 41.04 42.56
CA TRP A 122 -37.21 40.19 41.75
C TRP A 122 -35.90 40.90 41.42
N LYS A 123 -35.97 42.18 41.02
CA LYS A 123 -34.77 43.01 40.79
C LYS A 123 -33.88 43.03 42.03
N LEU A 124 -34.44 43.36 43.20
CA LEU A 124 -33.74 43.33 44.49
C LEU A 124 -33.12 41.96 44.79
N PHE A 125 -33.90 40.87 44.64
CA PHE A 125 -33.41 39.50 44.84
C PHE A 125 -32.23 39.17 43.91
N THR A 126 -32.32 39.49 42.62
CA THR A 126 -31.23 39.23 41.66
C THR A 126 -29.98 40.09 41.88
N THR A 127 -30.12 41.29 42.46
CA THR A 127 -28.97 42.15 42.82
C THR A 127 -28.30 41.70 44.12
N VAL A 128 -29.10 41.23 45.10
CA VAL A 128 -28.59 40.85 46.43
C VAL A 128 -28.08 39.41 46.48
N ARG A 129 -28.69 38.47 45.73
CA ARG A 129 -28.31 37.06 45.73
C ARG A 129 -26.80 36.79 45.49
N PRO A 130 -26.13 37.41 44.49
CA PRO A 130 -24.69 37.21 44.28
C PRO A 130 -23.80 37.67 45.45
N LEU A 131 -24.31 38.57 46.31
CA LEU A 131 -23.60 39.05 47.50
C LEU A 131 -23.75 38.10 48.72
N ILE A 132 -24.64 37.10 48.62
CA ILE A 132 -24.93 36.10 49.67
C ILE A 132 -24.41 34.71 49.26
N GLU A 133 -24.04 34.50 47.99
CA GLU A 133 -23.69 33.20 47.39
C GLU A 133 -22.29 32.64 47.75
N VAL A 134 -21.90 32.75 49.02
CA VAL A 134 -20.66 32.17 49.59
C VAL A 134 -20.59 30.64 49.40
N GLN A 135 -21.73 29.94 49.46
CA GLN A 135 -21.79 28.51 49.17
C GLN A 135 -21.52 28.17 47.70
N LEU A 136 -21.87 29.08 46.77
CA LEU A 136 -21.53 28.89 45.34
C LEU A 136 -20.02 29.02 45.11
N THR A 137 -19.32 29.85 45.88
CA THR A 137 -17.85 29.90 45.81
C THR A 137 -17.19 28.63 46.33
N GLU A 138 -17.71 27.96 47.37
CA GLU A 138 -17.18 26.66 47.82
C GLU A 138 -17.39 25.55 46.78
N ASP A 139 -18.57 25.47 46.17
CA ASP A 139 -18.87 24.51 45.09
C ASP A 139 -18.03 24.80 43.83
N GLN A 140 -17.80 26.07 43.49
CA GLN A 140 -16.93 26.46 42.38
C GLN A 140 -15.46 26.17 42.66
N ILE A 141 -14.98 26.39 43.89
CA ILE A 141 -13.62 26.04 44.31
C ILE A 141 -13.44 24.52 44.24
N ARG A 142 -14.38 23.73 44.78
CA ARG A 142 -14.33 22.26 44.69
C ARG A 142 -14.31 21.77 43.24
N GLY A 143 -15.16 22.33 42.37
CA GLY A 143 -15.14 22.02 40.94
C GLY A 143 -13.82 22.41 40.25
N LYS A 144 -13.18 23.51 40.67
CA LYS A 144 -11.86 23.93 40.17
C LYS A 144 -10.72 23.07 40.73
N ASP A 145 -10.80 22.60 41.96
CA ASP A 145 -9.85 21.64 42.52
C ASP A 145 -9.97 20.27 41.84
N GLU A 146 -11.18 19.82 41.52
CA GLU A 146 -11.42 18.62 40.69
C GLU A 146 -10.86 18.77 39.27
N GLU A 147 -11.06 19.93 38.61
CA GLU A 147 -10.42 20.25 37.33
C GLU A 147 -8.89 20.25 37.44
N ILE A 148 -8.33 20.89 38.46
CA ILE A 148 -6.88 20.96 38.71
C ILE A 148 -6.31 19.56 38.99
N GLN A 149 -7.02 18.71 39.73
CA GLN A 149 -6.60 17.33 40.02
C GLN A 149 -6.63 16.47 38.76
N GLN A 150 -7.66 16.61 37.92
CA GLN A 150 -7.72 15.97 36.60
C GLN A 150 -6.57 16.43 35.70
N LEU A 151 -6.31 17.74 35.61
CA LEU A 151 -5.21 18.31 34.82
C LEU A 151 -3.84 17.86 35.31
N LYS A 152 -3.60 17.80 36.63
CA LYS A 152 -2.39 17.21 37.23
C LYS A 152 -2.23 15.75 36.85
N SER A 153 -3.29 14.95 36.89
CA SER A 153 -3.24 13.53 36.51
C SER A 153 -2.93 13.30 35.03
N LYS A 154 -3.34 14.24 34.15
CA LYS A 154 -3.01 14.23 32.73
C LYS A 154 -1.56 14.65 32.48
N LEU A 155 -1.11 15.71 33.15
CA LEU A 155 0.28 16.17 33.09
C LEU A 155 1.23 15.05 33.52
N GLU A 156 0.97 14.37 34.64
CA GLU A 156 1.83 13.29 35.16
C GLU A 156 1.93 12.09 34.19
N LYS A 157 0.90 11.82 33.38
CA LYS A 157 0.94 10.81 32.31
C LYS A 157 1.83 11.26 31.14
N VAL A 158 1.54 12.44 30.59
CA VAL A 158 2.31 13.03 29.48
C VAL A 158 3.78 13.21 29.85
N GLU A 159 4.09 13.52 31.11
CA GLU A 159 5.47 13.59 31.60
C GLU A 159 6.17 12.24 31.66
N LYS A 160 5.46 11.14 31.97
CA LYS A 160 6.00 9.77 31.92
C LYS A 160 6.21 9.33 30.48
N GLU A 161 5.21 9.49 29.63
CA GLU A 161 5.26 9.17 28.19
C GLU A 161 6.40 9.93 27.50
N ARG A 162 6.58 11.23 27.78
CA ARG A 162 7.73 12.04 27.34
C ARG A 162 9.06 11.46 27.82
N ASN A 163 9.15 11.04 29.08
CA ASN A 163 10.39 10.49 29.64
C ASN A 163 10.73 9.11 29.05
N GLU A 164 9.73 8.28 28.77
CA GLU A 164 9.87 6.99 28.09
C GLU A 164 10.26 7.16 26.62
N LEU A 165 9.63 8.08 25.89
CA LEU A 165 10.00 8.44 24.52
C LEU A 165 11.44 8.97 24.45
N ARG A 166 11.86 9.81 25.41
CA ARG A 166 13.25 10.29 25.51
C ARG A 166 14.22 9.12 25.72
N LEU A 167 13.97 8.24 26.69
CA LEU A 167 14.78 7.05 26.93
C LEU A 167 14.85 6.11 25.70
N ASN A 168 13.84 6.13 24.84
CA ASN A 168 13.86 5.42 23.58
C ASN A 168 14.68 6.15 22.49
N SER A 169 14.63 7.48 22.42
CA SER A 169 15.52 8.29 21.56
C SER A 169 16.99 8.07 21.92
N ASP A 170 17.33 8.22 23.20
CA ASP A 170 18.69 8.04 23.73
C ASP A 170 19.27 6.65 23.34
N ARG A 171 18.42 5.60 23.33
CA ARG A 171 18.79 4.23 22.88
C ARG A 171 18.93 4.09 21.37
N LEU A 172 18.02 4.69 20.59
CA LEU A 172 18.08 4.65 19.13
C LEU A 172 19.28 5.43 18.61
N GLU A 173 19.60 6.56 19.22
CA GLU A 173 20.81 7.35 18.96
C GLU A 173 22.08 6.55 19.27
N SER A 174 22.15 5.85 20.41
CA SER A 174 23.25 4.89 20.70
C SER A 174 23.39 3.87 19.57
N ARG A 175 22.31 3.18 19.19
CA ARG A 175 22.38 2.14 18.16
C ARG A 175 22.70 2.70 16.77
N ILE A 176 22.33 3.94 16.46
CA ILE A 176 22.76 4.65 15.24
C ILE A 176 24.26 4.93 15.28
N THR A 177 24.82 5.37 16.41
CA THR A 177 26.28 5.57 16.53
C THR A 177 27.07 4.26 16.41
N GLU A 178 26.60 3.18 17.04
CA GLU A 178 27.14 1.83 16.89
C GLU A 178 27.12 1.38 15.41
N LEU A 179 25.95 1.38 14.75
CA LEU A 179 25.80 1.01 13.34
C LEU A 179 26.63 1.89 12.39
N THR A 180 26.84 3.16 12.74
CA THR A 180 27.69 4.08 11.97
C THR A 180 29.16 3.69 12.10
N SER A 181 29.61 3.30 13.30
CA SER A 181 30.97 2.78 13.52
C SER A 181 31.22 1.43 12.84
N GLU A 182 30.27 0.48 12.96
CA GLU A 182 30.27 -0.79 12.22
C GLU A 182 30.41 -0.53 10.71
N LEU A 183 29.65 0.42 10.16
CA LEU A 183 29.69 0.80 8.74
C LEU A 183 30.97 1.53 8.31
N THR A 184 31.65 2.28 9.19
CA THR A 184 32.97 2.84 8.88
C THR A 184 34.04 1.77 8.86
N ASP A 185 34.00 0.80 9.78
CA ASP A 185 34.99 -0.27 9.82
C ASP A 185 34.85 -1.21 8.60
N GLU A 186 33.63 -1.57 8.20
CA GLU A 186 33.36 -2.32 6.96
C GLU A 186 33.81 -1.56 5.69
N ARG A 187 33.77 -0.23 5.69
CA ARG A 187 34.34 0.58 4.59
C ARG A 187 35.87 0.55 4.60
N ASN A 188 36.49 0.69 5.77
CA ASN A 188 37.95 0.66 5.92
C ASN A 188 38.54 -0.71 5.54
N THR A 189 37.89 -1.81 5.91
CA THR A 189 38.29 -3.17 5.52
C THR A 189 38.06 -3.41 4.02
N GLY A 190 36.94 -2.94 3.46
CA GLY A 190 36.66 -2.99 2.03
C GLY A 190 37.68 -2.23 1.18
N GLU A 191 38.06 -1.02 1.61
CA GLU A 191 39.11 -0.23 0.93
C GLU A 191 40.48 -0.92 1.01
N SER A 192 40.85 -1.43 2.19
CA SER A 192 42.09 -2.20 2.37
C SER A 192 42.13 -3.46 1.50
N ALA A 193 41.00 -4.15 1.34
CA ALA A 193 40.88 -5.29 0.44
C ALA A 193 41.02 -4.89 -1.04
N SER A 194 40.47 -3.74 -1.46
CA SER A 194 40.68 -3.20 -2.82
C SER A 194 42.15 -2.89 -3.07
N GLN A 195 42.82 -2.18 -2.16
CA GLN A 195 44.24 -1.82 -2.28
C GLN A 195 45.15 -3.06 -2.40
N LEU A 196 44.82 -4.16 -1.70
CA LEU A 196 45.52 -5.44 -1.83
C LEU A 196 45.29 -6.12 -3.19
N LEU A 197 44.09 -5.98 -3.77
CA LEU A 197 43.74 -6.57 -5.07
C LEU A 197 44.34 -5.75 -6.23
N ASP A 198 44.42 -4.43 -6.10
CA ASP A 198 45.16 -3.54 -7.00
C ASP A 198 46.67 -3.83 -6.94
N ALA A 199 47.21 -4.19 -5.77
CA ALA A 199 48.58 -4.66 -5.63
C ALA A 199 48.81 -6.02 -6.33
N GLU A 200 47.98 -7.05 -6.07
CA GLU A 200 48.11 -8.37 -6.72
C GLU A 200 47.99 -8.27 -8.26
N THR A 201 47.07 -7.44 -8.77
CA THR A 201 46.93 -7.23 -10.22
C THR A 201 48.12 -6.48 -10.83
N ALA A 202 48.69 -5.49 -10.13
CA ALA A 202 49.92 -4.82 -10.55
C ALA A 202 51.15 -5.75 -10.55
N GLU A 203 51.27 -6.65 -9.56
CA GLU A 203 52.33 -7.68 -9.54
C GLU A 203 52.16 -8.70 -10.66
N ARG A 204 50.93 -9.18 -10.88
CA ARG A 204 50.60 -10.06 -12.00
C ARG A 204 50.97 -9.44 -13.34
N LEU A 205 50.69 -8.15 -13.57
CA LEU A 205 51.07 -7.45 -14.80
C LEU A 205 52.58 -7.33 -15.00
N ARG A 206 53.38 -7.21 -13.91
CA ARG A 206 54.85 -7.30 -14.00
C ARG A 206 55.29 -8.71 -14.38
N ALA A 207 54.78 -9.74 -13.71
CA ALA A 207 55.12 -11.14 -14.00
C ALA A 207 54.74 -11.55 -15.44
N GLU A 208 53.57 -11.14 -15.94
CA GLU A 208 53.16 -11.37 -17.34
C GLU A 208 54.05 -10.63 -18.35
N LYS A 209 54.69 -9.52 -17.97
CA LYS A 209 55.68 -8.83 -18.81
C LYS A 209 57.04 -9.55 -18.75
N GLU A 210 57.52 -9.89 -17.57
CA GLU A 210 58.78 -10.62 -17.37
C GLU A 210 58.76 -11.98 -18.07
N MET A 211 57.60 -12.68 -18.05
CA MET A 211 57.39 -13.90 -18.83
C MET A 211 57.54 -13.67 -20.34
N LYS A 212 56.99 -12.57 -20.89
CA LYS A 212 57.12 -12.22 -22.31
C LYS A 212 58.56 -11.86 -22.67
N ASP A 213 59.24 -11.12 -21.81
CA ASP A 213 60.66 -10.75 -21.98
C ASP A 213 61.58 -11.99 -21.87
N LEU A 214 61.22 -13.00 -21.06
CA LEU A 214 61.91 -14.29 -20.99
C LEU A 214 61.61 -15.17 -22.21
N GLN A 215 60.36 -15.24 -22.67
CA GLN A 215 59.98 -15.95 -23.89
C GLN A 215 60.74 -15.42 -25.11
N ALA A 216 60.82 -14.09 -25.27
CA ALA A 216 61.59 -13.46 -26.34
C ALA A 216 63.10 -13.79 -26.29
N LYS A 217 63.68 -13.90 -25.08
CA LYS A 217 65.08 -14.35 -24.89
C LYS A 217 65.25 -15.83 -25.24
N TYR A 218 64.30 -16.68 -24.85
CA TYR A 218 64.30 -18.10 -25.18
C TYR A 218 64.21 -18.33 -26.70
N ASP A 219 63.30 -17.64 -27.39
CA ASP A 219 63.14 -17.75 -28.85
C ASP A 219 64.36 -17.20 -29.62
N ALA A 220 65.09 -16.24 -29.05
CA ALA A 220 66.37 -15.76 -29.59
C ALA A 220 67.50 -16.78 -29.38
N LEU A 221 67.63 -17.35 -28.17
CA LEU A 221 68.61 -18.41 -27.88
C LEU A 221 68.36 -19.67 -28.72
N LYS A 222 67.10 -20.06 -28.91
CA LYS A 222 66.72 -21.19 -29.77
C LYS A 222 67.21 -21.00 -31.21
N LYS A 223 67.05 -19.80 -31.78
CA LYS A 223 67.57 -19.47 -33.12
C LYS A 223 69.10 -19.47 -33.20
N GLN A 224 69.80 -19.07 -32.13
CA GLN A 224 71.26 -19.21 -32.08
C GLN A 224 71.69 -20.67 -32.02
N MET A 225 70.98 -21.51 -31.26
CA MET A 225 71.22 -22.96 -31.20
C MET A 225 71.00 -23.62 -32.57
N GLU A 226 69.89 -23.32 -33.23
CA GLU A 226 69.58 -23.81 -34.59
C GLU A 226 70.65 -23.37 -35.62
N SER A 227 71.23 -22.17 -35.48
CA SER A 227 72.36 -21.71 -36.29
C SER A 227 73.64 -22.51 -36.01
N MET A 228 73.99 -22.72 -34.73
CA MET A 228 75.17 -23.51 -34.34
C MET A 228 75.05 -24.99 -34.75
N GLU A 229 73.85 -25.56 -34.76
CA GLU A 229 73.62 -26.92 -35.25
C GLU A 229 73.89 -27.04 -36.77
N MET A 230 73.59 -26.01 -37.56
CA MET A 230 73.98 -25.96 -38.98
C MET A 230 75.50 -25.80 -39.15
N GLU A 231 76.15 -24.91 -38.40
CA GLU A 231 77.62 -24.75 -38.42
C GLU A 231 78.35 -26.05 -38.04
N VAL A 232 77.82 -26.80 -37.06
CA VAL A 232 78.35 -28.11 -36.66
C VAL A 232 78.08 -29.20 -37.72
N MET A 233 76.99 -29.11 -38.48
CA MET A 233 76.74 -29.99 -39.65
C MET A 233 77.73 -29.72 -40.78
N GLU A 234 77.98 -28.46 -41.14
CA GLU A 234 79.00 -28.08 -42.14
C GLU A 234 80.41 -28.53 -41.70
N ALA A 235 80.79 -28.26 -40.45
CA ALA A 235 82.07 -28.68 -39.90
C ALA A 235 82.25 -30.22 -39.87
N ARG A 236 81.16 -30.99 -39.68
CA ARG A 236 81.17 -32.46 -39.75
C ARG A 236 81.28 -32.98 -41.19
N LEU A 237 80.64 -32.32 -42.16
CA LEU A 237 80.80 -32.64 -43.57
C LEU A 237 82.23 -32.42 -44.07
N ILE A 238 82.88 -31.33 -43.64
CA ILE A 238 84.29 -31.05 -43.96
C ILE A 238 85.22 -32.09 -43.32
N ARG A 239 85.01 -32.44 -42.04
CA ARG A 239 85.83 -33.46 -41.33
C ARG A 239 85.66 -34.90 -41.81
N ALA A 240 84.74 -35.18 -42.73
CA ALA A 240 84.56 -36.52 -43.30
C ALA A 240 85.46 -36.81 -44.52
N ALA A 241 86.24 -35.82 -45.01
CA ALA A 241 86.99 -35.92 -46.26
C ALA A 241 88.50 -36.28 -46.11
N GLU A 242 89.08 -36.16 -44.91
CA GLU A 242 90.55 -36.21 -44.73
C GLU A 242 90.96 -37.05 -43.51
N LEU A 243 91.48 -38.28 -43.74
CA LEU A 243 92.55 -39.01 -43.00
C LEU A 243 92.52 -40.53 -43.29
N ASN A 244 93.57 -41.08 -43.91
CA ASN A 244 93.82 -42.52 -44.01
C ASN A 244 95.29 -42.83 -44.41
N GLY A 245 95.92 -43.88 -43.85
CA GLY A 245 97.28 -44.37 -44.16
C GLY A 245 98.46 -43.56 -43.56
N GLU A 246 99.69 -44.08 -43.41
CA GLU A 246 100.19 -45.47 -43.59
C GLU A 246 101.55 -45.71 -42.85
N LEU A 247 102.35 -46.75 -43.18
CA LEU A 247 103.33 -47.47 -42.31
C LEU A 247 104.76 -47.61 -42.93
N ASP A 248 105.85 -48.04 -42.26
CA ASP A 248 106.14 -48.27 -40.81
C ASP A 248 107.51 -47.65 -40.37
N ASP A 249 108.75 -48.22 -40.33
CA ASP A 249 109.29 -49.61 -40.39
C ASP A 249 110.81 -49.70 -39.98
N ASP A 250 111.30 -50.94 -39.81
CA ASP A 250 112.67 -51.52 -39.97
C ASP A 250 113.80 -51.58 -38.87
N ASP A 251 114.49 -52.74 -38.94
CA ASP A 251 115.84 -53.25 -38.60
C ASP A 251 116.35 -53.63 -37.17
N SER A 252 116.31 -54.96 -36.92
CA SER A 252 117.32 -55.92 -36.39
C SER A 252 118.17 -55.74 -35.09
N GLY A 253 118.44 -56.91 -34.47
CA GLY A 253 119.85 -57.38 -34.41
C GLY A 253 120.42 -57.85 -33.07
N GLY A 254 119.90 -57.39 -31.92
CA GLY A 254 120.53 -57.61 -30.58
C GLY A 254 119.91 -58.74 -29.74
N GLU A 255 119.66 -59.91 -30.33
CA GLU A 255 118.52 -60.74 -29.95
C GLU A 255 118.59 -61.49 -28.59
N TRP A 256 117.41 -61.91 -28.13
CA TRP A 256 117.12 -62.78 -26.98
C TRP A 256 117.46 -62.26 -25.58
N ARG A 257 118.71 -61.88 -25.27
CA ARG A 257 119.06 -61.45 -23.90
C ARG A 257 118.51 -60.06 -23.59
N MET A 258 118.74 -59.10 -24.48
CA MET A 258 118.08 -57.78 -24.41
C MET A 258 116.61 -57.86 -24.78
N LYS A 259 116.15 -58.85 -25.56
CA LYS A 259 114.72 -59.06 -25.82
C LYS A 259 113.96 -59.44 -24.54
N TYR A 260 114.47 -60.34 -23.70
CA TYR A 260 113.82 -60.66 -22.41
C TYR A 260 113.77 -59.45 -21.47
N GLU A 261 114.88 -58.72 -21.34
CA GLU A 261 114.95 -57.55 -20.45
C GLU A 261 114.20 -56.32 -20.98
N ARG A 262 114.01 -56.18 -22.30
CA ARG A 262 113.05 -55.23 -22.89
C ARG A 262 111.63 -55.71 -22.66
N ALA A 263 111.29 -56.95 -23.04
CA ALA A 263 109.96 -57.52 -22.89
C ALA A 263 109.44 -57.46 -21.45
N VAL A 264 110.27 -57.66 -20.43
CA VAL A 264 109.87 -57.46 -19.02
C VAL A 264 109.56 -55.99 -18.72
N ARG A 265 110.41 -55.04 -19.15
CA ARG A 265 110.14 -53.60 -19.00
C ARG A 265 108.94 -53.11 -19.82
N GLU A 266 108.67 -53.77 -20.94
CA GLU A 266 107.58 -53.49 -21.88
C GLU A 266 106.25 -54.09 -21.40
N ILE A 267 106.30 -55.26 -20.76
CA ILE A 267 105.20 -55.83 -19.96
C ILE A 267 104.93 -54.94 -18.73
N ASP A 268 105.94 -54.47 -18.00
CA ASP A 268 105.75 -53.55 -16.89
C ASP A 268 105.24 -52.16 -17.36
N PHE A 269 105.69 -51.68 -18.52
CA PHE A 269 105.21 -50.42 -19.11
C PHE A 269 103.76 -50.55 -19.61
N THR A 270 103.42 -51.61 -20.34
CA THR A 270 102.04 -51.88 -20.79
C THR A 270 101.12 -52.20 -19.61
N LYS A 271 101.59 -52.89 -18.57
CA LYS A 271 100.85 -53.10 -17.31
C LYS A 271 100.61 -51.79 -16.57
N LYS A 272 101.62 -50.91 -16.45
CA LYS A 272 101.44 -49.56 -15.88
C LYS A 272 100.51 -48.71 -16.72
N ARG A 273 100.61 -48.78 -18.05
CA ARG A 273 99.68 -48.09 -18.97
C ARG A 273 98.26 -48.62 -18.82
N LEU A 274 98.06 -49.94 -18.72
CA LEU A 274 96.75 -50.55 -18.47
C LEU A 274 96.20 -50.24 -17.07
N GLN A 275 97.05 -50.12 -16.04
CA GLN A 275 96.63 -49.62 -14.73
C GLN A 275 96.21 -48.15 -14.80
N GLN A 276 97.01 -47.28 -15.42
CA GLN A 276 96.65 -45.88 -15.64
C GLN A 276 95.36 -45.77 -16.45
N GLU A 277 95.24 -46.48 -17.57
CA GLU A 277 94.02 -46.55 -18.39
C GLU A 277 92.79 -47.07 -17.63
N LEU A 278 92.95 -47.86 -16.56
CA LEU A 278 91.86 -48.34 -15.71
C LEU A 278 91.55 -47.36 -14.57
N GLU A 279 92.56 -46.71 -14.01
CA GLU A 279 92.44 -45.68 -12.99
C GLU A 279 91.81 -44.39 -13.58
N ASP A 280 92.23 -43.98 -14.78
CA ASP A 280 91.64 -42.89 -15.57
C ASP A 280 90.16 -43.18 -15.91
N LYS A 281 89.84 -44.40 -16.39
CA LYS A 281 88.46 -44.82 -16.67
C LYS A 281 87.61 -44.85 -15.39
N LEU A 282 88.17 -45.35 -14.29
CA LEU A 282 87.50 -45.37 -12.99
C LEU A 282 87.26 -43.95 -12.46
N GLU A 283 88.19 -43.00 -12.68
CA GLU A 283 87.98 -41.61 -12.31
C GLU A 283 86.91 -40.95 -13.19
N VAL A 284 86.93 -41.15 -14.52
CA VAL A 284 85.88 -40.66 -15.42
C VAL A 284 84.50 -41.20 -15.02
N GLU A 285 84.37 -42.48 -14.71
CA GLU A 285 83.11 -43.08 -14.21
C GLU A 285 82.72 -42.52 -12.82
N GLN A 286 83.66 -42.27 -11.91
CA GLN A 286 83.37 -41.60 -10.64
C GLN A 286 82.92 -40.15 -10.83
N GLN A 287 83.51 -39.42 -11.78
CA GLN A 287 83.11 -38.05 -12.12
C GLN A 287 81.71 -38.04 -12.77
N GLY A 288 81.45 -38.96 -13.70
CA GLY A 288 80.14 -39.18 -14.31
C GLY A 288 79.06 -39.53 -13.29
N LYS A 289 79.35 -40.48 -12.38
CA LYS A 289 78.47 -40.82 -11.25
C LYS A 289 78.16 -39.59 -10.39
N ARG A 290 79.17 -38.81 -9.97
CA ARG A 290 78.98 -37.58 -9.18
C ARG A 290 78.13 -36.53 -9.92
N GLN A 291 78.19 -36.47 -11.25
CA GLN A 291 77.30 -35.60 -12.04
C GLN A 291 75.86 -36.11 -12.09
N LEU A 292 75.65 -37.42 -12.20
CA LEU A 292 74.32 -38.05 -12.16
C LEU A 292 73.68 -37.93 -10.77
N GLU A 293 74.45 -38.12 -9.69
CA GLU A 293 73.98 -37.95 -8.31
C GLU A 293 73.53 -36.50 -8.02
N ARG A 294 74.22 -35.49 -8.57
CA ARG A 294 73.76 -34.09 -8.52
C ARG A 294 72.46 -33.88 -9.28
N LYS A 295 72.42 -34.27 -10.57
CA LYS A 295 71.21 -34.16 -11.41
C LYS A 295 69.99 -34.85 -10.78
N LEU A 296 70.19 -35.96 -10.07
CA LEU A 296 69.12 -36.64 -9.33
C LEU A 296 68.63 -35.78 -8.15
N ALA A 297 69.53 -35.19 -7.37
CA ALA A 297 69.19 -34.31 -6.25
C ALA A 297 68.52 -33.00 -6.72
N ASP A 298 69.01 -32.41 -7.81
CA ASP A 298 68.43 -31.22 -8.44
C ASP A 298 66.97 -31.50 -8.87
N LEU A 299 66.74 -32.59 -9.62
CA LEU A 299 65.39 -33.02 -10.05
C LEU A 299 64.47 -33.41 -8.88
N GLN A 300 65.02 -33.89 -7.76
CA GLN A 300 64.26 -34.14 -6.54
C GLN A 300 63.83 -32.82 -5.87
N ALA A 301 64.71 -31.82 -5.80
CA ALA A 301 64.37 -30.50 -5.28
C ALA A 301 63.27 -29.81 -6.12
N ASP A 302 63.42 -29.82 -7.45
CA ASP A 302 62.41 -29.30 -8.39
C ASP A 302 61.04 -29.99 -8.20
N SER A 303 61.06 -31.32 -8.00
CA SER A 303 59.84 -32.12 -7.78
C SER A 303 59.16 -31.75 -6.46
N GLU A 304 59.92 -31.60 -5.36
CA GLU A 304 59.37 -31.17 -4.08
C GLU A 304 58.85 -29.72 -4.13
N GLU A 305 59.54 -28.80 -4.79
CA GLU A 305 59.10 -27.41 -4.95
C GLU A 305 57.80 -27.31 -5.77
N SER A 306 57.73 -28.02 -6.90
CA SER A 306 56.50 -28.16 -7.69
C SER A 306 55.35 -28.75 -6.85
N GLN A 307 55.63 -29.75 -6.01
CA GLN A 307 54.63 -30.34 -5.12
C GLN A 307 54.17 -29.36 -4.02
N ARG A 308 55.06 -28.53 -3.47
CA ARG A 308 54.73 -27.45 -2.52
C ARG A 308 53.86 -26.37 -3.18
N ALA A 309 54.24 -25.91 -4.38
CA ALA A 309 53.46 -24.94 -5.16
C ALA A 309 52.05 -25.46 -5.48
N LEU A 310 51.92 -26.72 -5.88
CA LEU A 310 50.62 -27.37 -6.15
C LEU A 310 49.76 -27.50 -4.89
N GLN A 311 50.34 -27.71 -3.70
CA GLN A 311 49.61 -27.67 -2.44
C GLN A 311 49.15 -26.25 -2.06
N GLN A 312 49.97 -25.23 -2.30
CA GLN A 312 49.60 -23.82 -2.08
C GLN A 312 48.47 -23.39 -3.03
N LEU A 313 48.55 -23.74 -4.31
CA LEU A 313 47.50 -23.48 -5.30
C LEU A 313 46.18 -24.16 -4.91
N LYS A 314 46.21 -25.44 -4.47
CA LYS A 314 45.00 -26.13 -3.96
C LYS A 314 44.36 -25.38 -2.79
N LYS A 315 45.16 -24.86 -1.84
CA LYS A 315 44.65 -24.04 -0.72
C LYS A 315 44.06 -22.70 -1.20
N LYS A 316 44.71 -22.00 -2.16
CA LYS A 316 44.16 -20.75 -2.74
C LYS A 316 42.84 -21.01 -3.48
N CYS A 317 42.75 -22.08 -4.27
CA CYS A 317 41.50 -22.49 -4.93
C CYS A 317 40.39 -22.86 -3.94
N GLN A 318 40.69 -23.58 -2.85
CA GLN A 318 39.71 -23.90 -1.80
C GLN A 318 39.20 -22.64 -1.08
N ARG A 319 40.09 -21.69 -0.78
CA ARG A 319 39.72 -20.40 -0.19
C ARG A 319 38.83 -19.58 -1.13
N LEU A 320 39.24 -19.41 -2.40
CA LEU A 320 38.45 -18.71 -3.42
C LEU A 320 37.07 -19.35 -3.65
N ALA A 321 36.97 -20.68 -3.53
CA ALA A 321 35.68 -21.37 -3.63
C ALA A 321 34.76 -21.10 -2.43
N ALA A 322 35.30 -20.90 -1.22
CA ALA A 322 34.54 -20.46 -0.05
C ALA A 322 34.10 -18.99 -0.17
N GLU A 323 35.03 -18.09 -0.54
CA GLU A 323 34.72 -16.67 -0.78
C GLU A 323 33.66 -16.50 -1.88
N LEU A 324 33.66 -17.36 -2.91
CA LEU A 324 32.61 -17.42 -3.95
C LEU A 324 31.27 -18.00 -3.46
N GLN A 325 31.28 -18.84 -2.42
CA GLN A 325 30.07 -19.37 -1.80
C GLN A 325 29.41 -18.32 -0.90
N ASP A 326 30.21 -17.63 -0.08
CA ASP A 326 29.74 -16.60 0.85
C ASP A 326 29.21 -15.37 0.08
N THR A 327 29.90 -14.93 -0.98
CA THR A 327 29.41 -13.84 -1.83
C THR A 327 28.10 -14.17 -2.57
N LYS A 328 27.84 -15.44 -2.93
CA LYS A 328 26.54 -15.87 -3.44
C LYS A 328 25.44 -15.79 -2.39
N LEU A 329 25.70 -16.27 -1.17
CA LEU A 329 24.75 -16.19 -0.05
C LEU A 329 24.42 -14.73 0.30
N HIS A 330 25.42 -13.83 0.24
CA HIS A 330 25.18 -12.39 0.37
C HIS A 330 24.32 -11.83 -0.79
N LEU A 331 24.59 -12.22 -2.04
CA LEU A 331 23.78 -11.80 -3.19
C LEU A 331 22.32 -12.26 -3.07
N GLU A 332 22.10 -13.54 -2.75
CA GLU A 332 20.76 -14.11 -2.50
C GLU A 332 20.05 -13.39 -1.35
N GLY A 333 20.75 -13.11 -0.25
CA GLY A 333 20.22 -12.35 0.88
C GLY A 333 19.82 -10.91 0.53
N GLN A 334 20.60 -10.22 -0.31
CA GLN A 334 20.26 -8.87 -0.79
C GLN A 334 19.13 -8.89 -1.83
N GLN A 335 19.06 -9.92 -2.70
CA GLN A 335 17.93 -10.11 -3.62
C GLN A 335 16.62 -10.37 -2.87
N GLY A 336 16.64 -11.20 -1.83
CA GLY A 336 15.48 -11.43 -0.96
C GLY A 336 15.01 -10.15 -0.26
N ARG A 337 15.94 -9.37 0.32
CA ARG A 337 15.64 -8.05 0.90
C ARG A 337 15.05 -7.07 -0.12
N ASN A 338 15.58 -7.03 -1.34
CA ASN A 338 15.08 -6.16 -2.40
C ASN A 338 13.65 -6.56 -2.81
N HIS A 339 13.38 -7.85 -2.97
CA HIS A 339 12.02 -8.35 -3.24
C HIS A 339 11.03 -7.99 -2.13
N ASP A 340 11.42 -8.10 -0.86
CA ASP A 340 10.59 -7.67 0.27
C ASP A 340 10.40 -6.14 0.33
N LEU A 341 11.38 -5.34 -0.11
CA LEU A 341 11.25 -3.89 -0.23
C LEU A 341 10.30 -3.50 -1.38
N GLU A 342 10.44 -4.08 -2.57
CA GLU A 342 9.47 -3.91 -3.67
C GLU A 342 8.05 -4.28 -3.22
N LYS A 343 7.90 -5.39 -2.50
CA LYS A 343 6.63 -5.90 -2.00
C LYS A 343 6.01 -5.01 -0.91
N LYS A 344 6.83 -4.32 -0.11
CA LYS A 344 6.38 -3.26 0.80
C LYS A 344 6.00 -2.00 0.04
N GLN A 345 6.80 -1.57 -0.95
CA GLN A 345 6.50 -0.38 -1.75
C GLN A 345 5.18 -0.53 -2.50
N ARG A 346 4.97 -1.64 -3.24
CA ARG A 346 3.71 -1.94 -3.92
C ARG A 346 2.49 -2.00 -2.98
N ARG A 347 2.68 -2.25 -1.67
CA ARG A 347 1.63 -2.15 -0.65
C ARG A 347 1.38 -0.70 -0.26
N PHE A 348 2.42 0.06 0.09
CA PHE A 348 2.29 1.49 0.37
C PHE A 348 1.67 2.27 -0.81
N ASP A 349 2.05 1.97 -2.05
CA ASP A 349 1.47 2.57 -3.25
C ASP A 349 -0.04 2.23 -3.37
N SER A 350 -0.43 1.00 -3.05
CA SER A 350 -1.84 0.57 -3.05
C SER A 350 -2.65 1.18 -1.90
N GLU A 351 -2.07 1.29 -0.72
CA GLU A 351 -2.69 1.89 0.47
C GLU A 351 -2.87 3.41 0.28
N LEU A 352 -1.86 4.08 -0.27
CA LEU A 352 -1.91 5.49 -0.66
C LEU A 352 -2.94 5.74 -1.77
N SER A 353 -3.03 4.85 -2.77
CA SER A 353 -4.07 4.96 -3.79
C SER A 353 -5.48 4.79 -3.21
N GLN A 354 -5.69 3.85 -2.28
CA GLN A 354 -6.98 3.65 -1.61
C GLN A 354 -7.36 4.86 -0.75
N ALA A 355 -6.43 5.38 0.06
CA ALA A 355 -6.64 6.59 0.85
C ALA A 355 -6.96 7.81 -0.05
N HIS A 356 -6.31 7.93 -1.21
CA HIS A 356 -6.57 9.03 -2.13
C HIS A 356 -7.96 8.93 -2.80
N GLU A 357 -8.41 7.71 -3.15
CA GLU A 357 -9.79 7.49 -3.59
C GLU A 357 -10.82 7.77 -2.48
N GLU A 358 -10.51 7.43 -1.23
CA GLU A 358 -11.38 7.67 -0.07
C GLU A 358 -11.54 9.16 0.19
N ALA A 359 -10.45 9.93 0.18
CA ALA A 359 -10.50 11.38 0.26
C ALA A 359 -11.32 12.01 -0.89
N GLN A 360 -11.22 11.48 -2.13
CA GLN A 360 -12.05 11.94 -3.25
C GLN A 360 -13.53 11.57 -3.07
N ARG A 361 -13.84 10.36 -2.59
CA ARG A 361 -15.20 9.93 -2.29
C ARG A 361 -15.82 10.78 -1.17
N GLU A 362 -15.09 11.05 -0.08
CA GLU A 362 -15.58 11.90 1.00
C GLU A 362 -15.74 13.36 0.56
N ARG A 363 -14.83 13.89 -0.27
CA ARG A 363 -14.98 15.23 -0.88
C ARG A 363 -16.26 15.31 -1.71
N LEU A 364 -16.49 14.38 -2.63
CA LEU A 364 -17.70 14.35 -3.46
C LEU A 364 -18.97 14.21 -2.61
N GLN A 365 -18.91 13.43 -1.53
CA GLN A 365 -19.99 13.29 -0.55
C GLN A 365 -20.24 14.61 0.21
N ARG A 366 -19.20 15.33 0.65
CA ARG A 366 -19.31 16.69 1.25
C ARG A 366 -19.93 17.69 0.28
N GLU A 367 -19.47 17.72 -0.97
CA GLU A 367 -20.03 18.62 -1.98
C GLU A 367 -21.51 18.32 -2.27
N LYS A 368 -21.91 17.04 -2.33
CA LYS A 368 -23.31 16.62 -2.47
C LYS A 368 -24.15 17.05 -1.25
N LEU A 369 -23.65 16.81 -0.04
CA LEU A 369 -24.33 17.20 1.20
C LEU A 369 -24.43 18.73 1.37
N SER A 370 -23.47 19.52 0.87
CA SER A 370 -23.65 20.98 0.84
C SER A 370 -24.77 21.36 -0.12
N ARG A 371 -24.78 20.84 -1.35
CA ARG A 371 -25.86 21.12 -2.32
C ARG A 371 -27.24 20.75 -1.76
N GLU A 372 -27.36 19.63 -1.08
CA GLU A 372 -28.61 19.23 -0.38
C GLU A 372 -28.96 20.18 0.78
N LYS A 373 -27.98 20.60 1.60
CA LYS A 373 -28.16 21.59 2.66
C LYS A 373 -28.58 22.96 2.09
N ASP A 374 -28.01 23.39 0.97
CA ASP A 374 -28.31 24.67 0.32
C ASP A 374 -29.73 24.66 -0.29
N VAL A 375 -30.17 23.55 -0.88
CA VAL A 375 -31.57 23.34 -1.30
C VAL A 375 -32.52 23.36 -0.10
N LEU A 376 -32.22 22.66 0.99
CA LEU A 376 -33.05 22.66 2.20
C LEU A 376 -33.11 24.04 2.88
N VAL A 377 -32.05 24.86 2.79
CA VAL A 377 -32.07 26.25 3.24
C VAL A 377 -33.00 27.10 2.37
N ALA A 378 -33.00 26.91 1.05
CA ALA A 378 -33.93 27.58 0.14
C ALA A 378 -35.39 27.16 0.38
N GLU A 379 -35.67 25.87 0.61
CA GLU A 379 -37.00 25.37 1.00
C GLU A 379 -37.47 25.98 2.33
N VAL A 380 -36.59 26.03 3.34
CA VAL A 380 -36.90 26.66 4.64
C VAL A 380 -37.14 28.17 4.51
N PHE A 381 -36.43 28.85 3.61
CA PHE A 381 -36.68 30.26 3.30
C PHE A 381 -38.05 30.45 2.63
N GLY A 382 -38.37 29.69 1.59
CA GLY A 382 -39.67 29.74 0.92
C GLY A 382 -40.85 29.39 1.83
N LEU A 383 -40.67 28.42 2.75
CA LEU A 383 -41.68 28.08 3.75
C LEU A 383 -41.85 29.15 4.84
N LYS A 384 -40.82 29.96 5.13
CA LYS A 384 -40.95 31.15 6.00
C LYS A 384 -41.70 32.27 5.29
N GLN A 385 -41.35 32.58 4.04
CA GLN A 385 -42.06 33.57 3.23
C GLN A 385 -43.55 33.23 3.17
N LEU A 386 -43.88 31.98 2.81
CA LEU A 386 -45.27 31.51 2.75
C LEU A 386 -45.98 31.56 4.12
N LEU A 387 -45.25 31.47 5.24
CA LEU A 387 -45.81 31.64 6.57
C LEU A 387 -46.10 33.12 6.86
N GLU A 388 -45.15 34.02 6.58
CA GLU A 388 -45.33 35.48 6.75
C GLU A 388 -46.46 36.00 5.86
N ASP A 389 -46.55 35.53 4.60
CA ASP A 389 -47.66 35.83 3.70
C ASP A 389 -49.01 35.41 4.32
N LYS A 390 -49.09 34.22 4.93
CA LYS A 390 -50.31 33.69 5.56
C LYS A 390 -50.64 34.33 6.91
N ASP A 391 -49.65 34.71 7.70
CA ASP A 391 -49.85 35.51 8.91
C ASP A 391 -50.34 36.93 8.54
N SER A 392 -49.93 37.47 7.39
CA SER A 392 -50.47 38.73 6.84
C SER A 392 -51.92 38.60 6.36
N ASP A 393 -52.28 37.49 5.69
CA ASP A 393 -53.68 37.17 5.34
C ASP A 393 -54.55 37.09 6.60
N ILE A 394 -54.06 36.39 7.63
CA ILE A 394 -54.76 36.22 8.91
C ILE A 394 -54.93 37.58 9.59
N ALA A 395 -53.89 38.41 9.68
CA ALA A 395 -53.99 39.74 10.27
C ALA A 395 -55.02 40.62 9.52
N GLY A 396 -54.99 40.63 8.19
CA GLY A 396 -55.94 41.37 7.36
C GLY A 396 -57.38 40.84 7.43
N LEU A 397 -57.58 39.54 7.71
CA LEU A 397 -58.90 38.95 7.95
C LEU A 397 -59.40 39.24 9.38
N THR A 398 -58.53 39.17 10.39
CA THR A 398 -58.86 39.55 11.78
C THR A 398 -59.25 41.02 11.86
N GLN A 399 -58.47 41.92 11.25
CA GLN A 399 -58.78 43.35 11.24
C GLN A 399 -60.12 43.67 10.53
N LYS A 400 -60.51 42.88 9.52
CA LYS A 400 -61.84 42.96 8.89
C LYS A 400 -62.95 42.41 9.78
N ALA A 401 -62.70 41.36 10.55
CA ALA A 401 -63.67 40.85 11.53
C ALA A 401 -63.89 41.87 12.65
N GLU A 402 -62.82 42.43 13.21
CA GLU A 402 -62.88 43.50 14.22
C GLU A 402 -63.60 44.75 13.70
N ALA A 403 -63.39 45.13 12.43
CA ALA A 403 -64.13 46.24 11.80
C ALA A 403 -65.63 45.94 11.65
N LEU A 404 -66.02 44.73 11.24
CA LEU A 404 -67.42 44.33 11.11
C LEU A 404 -68.11 44.17 12.48
N GLU A 405 -67.39 43.71 13.50
CA GLU A 405 -67.87 43.72 14.89
C GLU A 405 -68.04 45.15 15.41
N ALA A 406 -67.13 46.07 15.07
CA ALA A 406 -67.25 47.49 15.41
C ALA A 406 -68.43 48.18 14.69
N GLU A 407 -68.68 47.91 13.40
CA GLU A 407 -69.85 48.40 12.68
C GLU A 407 -71.16 47.87 13.30
N LEU A 408 -71.21 46.58 13.68
CA LEU A 408 -72.33 46.01 14.43
C LEU A 408 -72.52 46.69 15.80
N GLN A 409 -71.42 46.95 16.51
CA GLN A 409 -71.42 47.62 17.81
C GLN A 409 -71.96 49.06 17.69
N ASP A 410 -71.48 49.84 16.72
CA ASP A 410 -71.91 51.22 16.49
C ASP A 410 -73.40 51.28 16.08
N ILE A 411 -73.83 50.45 15.12
CA ILE A 411 -75.24 50.34 14.72
C ILE A 411 -76.13 49.96 15.92
N SER A 412 -75.68 49.05 16.78
CA SER A 412 -76.41 48.70 18.01
C SER A 412 -76.47 49.84 19.05
N SER A 413 -75.49 50.76 19.03
CA SER A 413 -75.42 51.88 19.95
C SER A 413 -76.26 53.09 19.52
N GLN A 414 -76.47 53.25 18.20
CA GLN A 414 -77.21 54.37 17.60
C GLN A 414 -78.71 54.42 17.97
N GLU A 415 -79.29 53.34 18.52
CA GLU A 415 -80.64 53.41 19.11
C GLU A 415 -80.71 54.23 20.41
N SER A 416 -79.60 54.72 20.98
CA SER A 416 -79.60 55.40 22.28
C SER A 416 -78.92 56.78 22.37
N LYS A 417 -79.77 57.81 22.27
CA LYS A 417 -79.69 59.15 22.89
C LYS A 417 -78.82 60.24 22.23
N ASP A 418 -79.52 61.30 21.84
CA ASP A 418 -78.98 62.63 21.52
C ASP A 418 -78.51 63.46 22.75
N GLU A 419 -78.06 64.69 22.46
CA GLU A 419 -77.61 65.76 23.36
C GLU A 419 -76.36 65.50 24.22
N ALA A 420 -76.11 64.28 24.68
CA ALA A 420 -74.85 63.93 25.36
C ALA A 420 -73.62 63.93 24.41
N SER A 421 -73.88 63.87 23.09
CA SER A 421 -72.88 63.76 22.03
C SER A 421 -71.99 65.01 21.88
N LEU A 422 -72.58 66.22 21.86
CA LEU A 422 -71.87 67.44 21.43
C LEU A 422 -70.66 67.80 22.30
N ALA A 423 -70.76 67.63 23.62
CA ALA A 423 -69.64 67.88 24.54
C ALA A 423 -68.55 66.81 24.44
N LYS A 424 -68.95 65.56 24.21
CA LYS A 424 -68.04 64.42 24.02
C LYS A 424 -67.25 64.57 22.73
N VAL A 425 -67.93 64.90 21.63
CA VAL A 425 -67.33 65.21 20.32
C VAL A 425 -66.35 66.38 20.41
N LYS A 426 -66.69 67.47 21.10
CA LYS A 426 -65.76 68.61 21.30
C LYS A 426 -64.52 68.27 22.14
N LYS A 427 -64.59 67.25 23.02
CA LYS A 427 -63.40 66.73 23.70
C LYS A 427 -62.60 65.80 22.77
N GLN A 428 -63.27 64.86 22.12
CA GLN A 428 -62.66 63.92 21.19
C GLN A 428 -61.95 64.63 20.03
N LEU A 429 -62.49 65.75 19.55
CA LEU A 429 -61.84 66.61 18.54
C LEU A 429 -60.46 67.08 19.04
N ARG A 430 -60.37 67.61 20.27
CA ARG A 430 -59.09 68.06 20.86
C ARG A 430 -58.14 66.92 21.19
N ASP A 431 -58.67 65.81 21.70
CA ASP A 431 -57.92 64.58 21.97
C ASP A 431 -57.40 63.94 20.66
N LEU A 432 -57.99 64.27 19.51
CA LEU A 432 -57.52 63.89 18.16
C LEU A 432 -56.58 64.93 17.54
N GLU A 433 -56.86 66.24 17.68
CA GLU A 433 -55.98 67.34 17.25
C GLU A 433 -54.60 67.22 17.92
N ALA A 434 -54.55 66.86 19.21
CA ALA A 434 -53.32 66.57 19.92
C ALA A 434 -52.59 65.36 19.31
N LYS A 435 -53.29 64.24 19.08
CA LYS A 435 -52.69 63.02 18.48
C LYS A 435 -52.19 63.23 17.06
N VAL A 436 -52.88 64.02 16.24
CA VAL A 436 -52.42 64.38 14.89
C VAL A 436 -51.10 65.13 15.00
N LYS A 437 -50.99 66.09 15.91
CA LYS A 437 -49.74 66.81 16.14
C LYS A 437 -48.62 65.91 16.70
N ASP A 438 -48.94 65.01 17.63
CA ASP A 438 -47.96 64.02 18.16
C ASP A 438 -47.46 63.10 17.03
N GLN A 439 -48.33 62.72 16.08
CA GLN A 439 -47.99 61.92 14.91
C GLN A 439 -47.23 62.72 13.83
N GLU A 440 -47.50 64.02 13.66
CA GLU A 440 -46.71 64.92 12.82
C GLU A 440 -45.27 65.04 13.38
N GLU A 441 -45.10 65.15 14.69
CA GLU A 441 -43.79 65.18 15.35
C GLU A 441 -43.06 63.82 15.26
N GLU A 442 -43.74 62.68 15.44
CA GLU A 442 -43.14 61.35 15.18
C GLU A 442 -42.74 61.17 13.70
N LEU A 443 -43.49 61.71 12.75
CA LEU A 443 -43.19 61.61 11.32
C LEU A 443 -41.98 62.46 10.92
N ASP A 444 -41.82 63.67 11.48
CA ASP A 444 -40.64 64.51 11.27
C ASP A 444 -39.38 63.88 11.90
N GLU A 445 -39.47 63.29 13.11
CA GLU A 445 -38.35 62.54 13.70
C GLU A 445 -37.96 61.30 12.87
N GLN A 446 -38.95 60.57 12.34
CA GLN A 446 -38.70 59.45 11.43
C GLN A 446 -38.07 59.90 10.11
N ALA A 447 -38.54 61.00 9.51
CA ALA A 447 -37.97 61.56 8.29
C ALA A 447 -36.50 62.00 8.48
N GLY A 448 -36.19 62.68 9.59
CA GLY A 448 -34.81 63.03 9.95
C GLY A 448 -33.92 61.80 10.16
N THR A 449 -34.46 60.75 10.80
CA THR A 449 -33.75 59.48 11.01
C THR A 449 -33.47 58.76 9.70
N ILE A 450 -34.44 58.70 8.78
CA ILE A 450 -34.29 58.14 7.43
C ILE A 450 -33.22 58.91 6.66
N GLN A 451 -33.25 60.25 6.67
CA GLN A 451 -32.28 61.08 5.96
C GLN A 451 -30.84 60.88 6.46
N MET A 452 -30.63 60.64 7.77
CA MET A 452 -29.33 60.26 8.31
C MET A 452 -28.88 58.86 7.86
N LEU A 453 -29.79 57.89 7.82
CA LEU A 453 -29.49 56.53 7.35
C LEU A 453 -29.17 56.50 5.85
N GLU A 454 -29.85 57.29 5.02
CA GLU A 454 -29.53 57.47 3.59
C GLU A 454 -28.14 58.09 3.40
N GLN A 455 -27.79 59.11 4.17
CA GLN A 455 -26.44 59.69 4.15
C GLN A 455 -25.35 58.71 4.65
N ALA A 456 -25.66 57.82 5.59
CA ALA A 456 -24.73 56.79 6.06
C ALA A 456 -24.53 55.71 4.99
N LYS A 457 -25.63 55.25 4.38
CA LYS A 457 -25.62 54.32 3.25
C LYS A 457 -24.79 54.85 2.08
N LEU A 458 -25.04 56.10 1.66
CA LEU A 458 -24.34 56.71 0.51
C LEU A 458 -22.82 56.77 0.73
N ARG A 459 -22.36 57.08 1.95
CA ARG A 459 -20.93 57.02 2.29
C ARG A 459 -20.35 55.61 2.15
N LEU A 460 -21.05 54.59 2.65
CA LEU A 460 -20.60 53.19 2.55
C LEU A 460 -20.61 52.68 1.10
N GLU A 461 -21.57 53.09 0.28
CA GLU A 461 -21.60 52.77 -1.16
C GLU A 461 -20.43 53.42 -1.90
N MET A 462 -20.13 54.69 -1.65
CA MET A 462 -18.96 55.38 -2.20
C MET A 462 -17.63 54.75 -1.73
N GLU A 463 -17.54 54.31 -0.47
CA GLU A 463 -16.33 53.69 0.06
C GLU A 463 -16.11 52.26 -0.47
N MET A 464 -17.16 51.46 -0.64
CA MET A 464 -17.06 50.17 -1.33
C MET A 464 -16.68 50.32 -2.80
N GLU A 465 -17.17 51.35 -3.50
CA GLU A 465 -16.78 51.62 -4.88
C GLU A 465 -15.32 52.09 -4.98
N ARG A 466 -14.85 52.93 -4.04
CA ARG A 466 -13.43 53.27 -3.92
C ARG A 466 -12.57 52.03 -3.69
N LEU A 467 -12.99 51.10 -2.84
CA LEU A 467 -12.29 49.84 -2.57
C LEU A 467 -12.26 48.91 -3.80
N ARG A 468 -13.35 48.83 -4.56
CA ARG A 468 -13.36 48.14 -5.87
C ARG A 468 -12.33 48.74 -6.83
N GLN A 469 -12.28 50.06 -6.96
CA GLN A 469 -11.38 50.74 -7.90
C GLN A 469 -9.91 50.64 -7.48
N THR A 470 -9.58 50.53 -6.19
CA THR A 470 -8.22 50.22 -5.75
C THR A 470 -7.84 48.77 -6.03
N HIS A 471 -8.67 47.79 -5.68
CA HIS A 471 -8.38 46.38 -5.98
C HIS A 471 -8.29 46.09 -7.48
N ALA A 472 -9.11 46.74 -8.32
CA ALA A 472 -9.02 46.59 -9.77
C ALA A 472 -7.63 47.02 -10.30
N LYS A 473 -7.10 48.15 -9.82
CA LYS A 473 -5.77 48.65 -10.19
C LYS A 473 -4.62 47.83 -9.60
N GLU A 474 -4.79 47.28 -8.41
CA GLU A 474 -3.82 46.34 -7.83
C GLU A 474 -3.71 45.06 -8.67
N VAL A 475 -4.83 44.53 -9.18
CA VAL A 475 -4.83 43.38 -10.10
C VAL A 475 -4.22 43.74 -11.45
N GLU A 476 -4.63 44.86 -12.05
CA GLU A 476 -4.08 45.36 -13.32
C GLU A 476 -2.54 45.53 -13.24
N SER A 477 -2.03 46.13 -12.16
CA SER A 477 -0.59 46.26 -11.91
C SER A 477 0.13 44.92 -11.68
N ARG A 478 -0.53 43.90 -11.09
CA ARG A 478 0.05 42.56 -10.94
C ARG A 478 0.15 41.83 -12.27
N ASP A 479 -0.84 41.98 -13.14
CA ASP A 479 -0.83 41.37 -14.47
C ASP A 479 0.24 42.03 -15.37
N GLU A 480 0.46 43.35 -15.23
CA GLU A 480 1.59 44.05 -15.85
C GLU A 480 2.96 43.52 -15.37
N GLU A 481 3.18 43.39 -14.05
CA GLU A 481 4.41 42.79 -13.48
C GLU A 481 4.68 41.37 -14.04
N VAL A 482 3.64 40.54 -14.12
CA VAL A 482 3.75 39.15 -14.60
C VAL A 482 4.09 39.10 -16.08
N GLU A 483 3.51 39.98 -16.91
CA GLU A 483 3.81 40.03 -18.34
C GLU A 483 5.21 40.64 -18.62
N GLU A 484 5.69 41.59 -17.81
CA GLU A 484 7.10 42.04 -17.87
C GLU A 484 8.09 40.91 -17.55
N ILE A 485 7.83 40.14 -16.47
CA ILE A 485 8.63 38.97 -16.10
C ILE A 485 8.63 37.94 -17.23
N ARG A 486 7.46 37.66 -17.81
CA ARG A 486 7.30 36.73 -18.94
C ARG A 486 8.10 37.17 -20.17
N GLN A 487 8.02 38.45 -20.55
CA GLN A 487 8.81 39.00 -21.65
C GLN A 487 10.31 38.98 -21.35
N SER A 488 10.72 39.20 -20.10
CA SER A 488 12.12 39.09 -19.66
C SER A 488 12.65 37.65 -19.81
N CYS A 489 11.87 36.66 -19.35
CA CYS A 489 12.16 35.24 -19.56
C CYS A 489 12.22 34.87 -21.05
N GLN A 490 11.30 35.38 -21.88
CA GLN A 490 11.28 35.09 -23.31
C GLN A 490 12.44 35.77 -24.07
N LYS A 491 12.90 36.94 -23.64
CA LYS A 491 14.11 37.60 -24.15
C LYS A 491 15.37 36.77 -23.82
N LYS A 492 15.49 36.30 -22.57
CA LYS A 492 16.58 35.40 -22.15
C LYS A 492 16.58 34.09 -22.94
N LEU A 493 15.42 33.46 -23.12
CA LEU A 493 15.29 32.22 -23.89
C LEU A 493 15.79 32.40 -25.33
N LYS A 494 15.38 33.47 -26.01
CA LYS A 494 15.89 33.82 -27.36
C LYS A 494 17.40 34.10 -27.40
N GLN A 495 17.96 34.66 -26.33
CA GLN A 495 19.39 34.89 -26.24
C GLN A 495 20.18 33.56 -26.12
N MET A 496 19.66 32.59 -25.37
CA MET A 496 20.23 31.23 -25.29
C MET A 496 20.04 30.46 -26.61
N GLU A 497 18.93 30.66 -27.32
CA GLU A 497 18.71 30.09 -28.66
C GLU A 497 19.76 30.59 -29.66
N VAL A 498 20.02 31.90 -29.72
CA VAL A 498 21.06 32.48 -30.60
C VAL A 498 22.46 31.97 -30.22
N GLN A 499 22.80 31.89 -28.94
CA GLN A 499 24.09 31.35 -28.50
C GLN A 499 24.27 29.87 -28.91
N LEU A 500 23.20 29.08 -28.92
CA LEU A 500 23.23 27.69 -29.38
C LEU A 500 23.44 27.59 -30.91
N GLU A 501 22.89 28.55 -31.68
CA GLU A 501 23.13 28.65 -33.12
C GLU A 501 24.58 29.09 -33.43
N GLU A 502 25.13 30.06 -32.68
CA GLU A 502 26.52 30.52 -32.81
C GLU A 502 27.53 29.39 -32.50
N GLU A 503 27.36 28.68 -31.39
CA GLU A 503 28.17 27.50 -31.03
C GLU A 503 28.06 26.38 -32.08
N TYR A 504 26.88 26.19 -32.68
CA TYR A 504 26.69 25.22 -33.76
C TYR A 504 27.41 25.64 -35.05
N GLU A 505 27.37 26.92 -35.41
CA GLU A 505 28.14 27.45 -36.54
C GLU A 505 29.66 27.30 -36.34
N ASP A 506 30.17 27.64 -35.16
CA ASP A 506 31.61 27.57 -34.85
C ASP A 506 32.10 26.13 -34.79
N LYS A 507 31.31 25.22 -34.21
CA LYS A 507 31.53 23.77 -34.34
C LYS A 507 31.59 23.32 -35.80
N GLN A 508 30.75 23.87 -36.68
CA GLN A 508 30.81 23.57 -38.12
C GLN A 508 32.01 24.22 -38.83
N LYS A 509 32.52 25.38 -38.36
CA LYS A 509 33.78 25.99 -38.84
C LYS A 509 34.97 25.11 -38.48
N VAL A 510 35.10 24.73 -37.20
CA VAL A 510 36.15 23.81 -36.70
C VAL A 510 36.09 22.45 -37.41
N LEU A 511 34.89 21.90 -37.68
CA LEU A 511 34.75 20.65 -38.46
C LEU A 511 35.08 20.79 -39.95
N ARG A 512 35.07 22.00 -40.53
CA ARG A 512 35.58 22.26 -41.89
C ARG A 512 37.10 22.37 -41.88
N GLU A 513 37.65 23.16 -40.96
CA GLU A 513 39.10 23.31 -40.78
C GLU A 513 39.79 21.98 -40.46
N LYS A 514 39.20 21.16 -39.59
CA LYS A 514 39.68 19.80 -39.31
C LYS A 514 39.77 18.96 -40.58
N ARG A 515 38.71 18.91 -41.40
CA ARG A 515 38.71 18.14 -42.67
C ARG A 515 39.73 18.67 -43.67
N GLU A 516 39.95 19.98 -43.71
CA GLU A 516 41.02 20.56 -44.51
C GLU A 516 42.40 20.15 -44.03
N LEU A 517 42.64 20.12 -42.72
CA LEU A 517 43.91 19.68 -42.14
C LEU A 517 44.13 18.16 -42.34
N GLU A 518 43.09 17.34 -42.20
CA GLU A 518 43.13 15.91 -42.51
C GLU A 518 43.41 15.66 -44.01
N SER A 519 42.81 16.45 -44.90
CA SER A 519 43.08 16.42 -46.35
C SER A 519 44.52 16.83 -46.68
N LYS A 520 45.03 17.92 -46.07
CA LYS A 520 46.42 18.38 -46.21
C LYS A 520 47.40 17.31 -45.68
N LEU A 521 47.06 16.63 -44.58
CA LEU A 521 47.86 15.53 -44.02
C LEU A 521 47.86 14.30 -44.95
N SER A 522 46.71 13.94 -45.53
CA SER A 522 46.59 12.85 -46.51
C SER A 522 47.45 13.12 -47.74
N ALA A 523 47.38 14.33 -48.32
CA ALA A 523 48.18 14.72 -49.47
C ALA A 523 49.70 14.72 -49.18
N VAL A 524 50.11 15.04 -47.95
CA VAL A 524 51.50 14.91 -47.50
C VAL A 524 51.92 13.44 -47.34
N SER A 525 51.02 12.57 -46.87
CA SER A 525 51.23 11.13 -46.76
C SER A 525 51.38 10.45 -48.13
N GLU A 526 50.54 10.78 -49.10
CA GLU A 526 50.68 10.31 -50.48
C GLU A 526 51.98 10.82 -51.13
N GLN A 527 52.37 12.07 -50.83
CA GLN A 527 53.68 12.62 -51.21
C GLN A 527 54.88 11.98 -50.50
N ALA A 528 54.69 11.28 -49.38
CA ALA A 528 55.74 10.47 -48.75
C ALA A 528 55.87 9.12 -49.47
N ASN A 529 54.76 8.42 -49.69
CA ASN A 529 54.74 7.13 -50.39
C ASN A 529 55.29 7.23 -51.84
N GLN A 530 55.08 8.37 -52.53
CA GLN A 530 55.68 8.61 -53.85
C GLN A 530 57.17 8.99 -53.79
N ARG A 531 57.66 9.56 -52.68
CA ARG A 531 59.09 9.92 -52.54
C ARG A 531 59.99 8.69 -52.47
N ASP A 532 59.57 7.60 -51.82
CA ASP A 532 60.45 6.44 -51.65
C ASP A 532 60.74 5.71 -52.97
N PHE A 533 59.76 5.59 -53.87
CA PHE A 533 59.97 4.99 -55.20
C PHE A 533 60.81 5.87 -56.14
N GLU A 534 60.78 7.20 -55.97
CA GLU A 534 61.61 8.10 -56.77
C GLU A 534 63.02 8.32 -56.21
N THR A 535 63.19 8.34 -54.88
CA THR A 535 64.49 8.68 -54.25
C THR A 535 65.57 7.65 -54.56
N GLU A 536 65.28 6.35 -54.57
CA GLU A 536 66.25 5.31 -54.98
C GLU A 536 66.79 5.58 -56.40
N LYS A 537 65.89 5.97 -57.31
CA LYS A 537 66.20 6.32 -58.71
C LYS A 537 66.91 7.68 -58.84
N ARG A 538 66.78 8.56 -57.85
CA ARG A 538 67.39 9.90 -57.83
C ARG A 538 68.81 9.88 -57.23
N LEU A 539 69.02 9.13 -56.15
CA LEU A 539 70.31 8.97 -55.47
C LEU A 539 71.43 8.47 -56.40
N ARG A 540 71.13 7.54 -57.32
CA ARG A 540 72.09 7.08 -58.35
C ARG A 540 72.47 8.14 -59.39
N ARG A 541 71.75 9.26 -59.47
CA ARG A 541 72.03 10.38 -60.40
C ARG A 541 72.68 11.57 -59.69
N ASP A 542 72.24 11.89 -58.48
CA ASP A 542 72.69 13.10 -57.80
C ASP A 542 74.12 13.00 -57.25
N LEU A 543 74.66 11.78 -57.03
CA LEU A 543 76.09 11.53 -56.82
C LEU A 543 76.99 12.07 -57.97
N LYS A 544 76.43 12.30 -59.16
CA LYS A 544 77.10 12.95 -60.30
C LYS A 544 76.84 14.47 -60.40
N ARG A 545 75.83 15.01 -59.71
CA ARG A 545 75.48 16.46 -59.73
C ARG A 545 76.06 17.24 -58.55
N THR A 546 76.23 16.62 -57.38
CA THR A 546 76.81 17.26 -56.19
C THR A 546 78.25 17.74 -56.40
N LYS A 547 78.98 17.18 -57.38
CA LYS A 547 80.30 17.66 -57.80
C LYS A 547 80.29 18.91 -58.70
N ALA A 548 79.14 19.33 -59.22
CA ALA A 548 79.01 20.50 -60.10
C ALA A 548 78.44 21.72 -59.38
N LEU A 549 77.32 21.55 -58.65
CA LEU A 549 76.60 22.65 -58.01
C LEU A 549 77.37 23.35 -56.86
N LEU A 550 78.49 22.77 -56.41
CA LEU A 550 79.42 23.42 -55.48
C LEU A 550 80.14 24.63 -56.10
N ALA A 551 80.23 24.71 -57.44
CA ALA A 551 80.84 25.84 -58.13
C ALA A 551 79.89 27.05 -58.25
N ASP A 552 78.63 26.81 -58.65
CA ASP A 552 77.66 27.88 -58.91
C ASP A 552 77.19 28.60 -57.63
N ALA A 553 77.25 27.90 -56.47
CA ALA A 553 76.96 28.48 -55.16
C ALA A 553 77.84 29.69 -54.80
N GLN A 554 79.04 29.78 -55.39
CA GLN A 554 79.98 30.87 -55.14
C GLN A 554 79.58 32.19 -55.84
N ILE A 555 78.69 32.15 -56.84
CA ILE A 555 78.39 33.30 -57.72
C ILE A 555 77.10 34.04 -57.30
N MET A 556 76.07 33.35 -56.81
CA MET A 556 74.82 34.01 -56.39
C MET A 556 74.91 34.78 -55.07
N LEU A 557 75.98 34.57 -54.28
CA LEU A 557 76.20 35.27 -53.01
C LEU A 557 76.46 36.78 -53.12
N ASP A 558 76.83 37.29 -54.31
CA ASP A 558 77.14 38.71 -54.51
C ASP A 558 75.96 39.57 -54.99
N HIS A 559 74.87 38.99 -55.50
CA HIS A 559 73.83 39.79 -56.19
C HIS A 559 72.67 40.28 -55.29
N LEU A 560 72.37 39.62 -54.16
CA LEU A 560 71.25 39.98 -53.27
C LEU A 560 71.63 40.98 -52.15
N LYS A 561 72.56 41.91 -52.44
CA LYS A 561 72.95 43.00 -51.52
C LYS A 561 72.04 44.24 -51.56
N ASN A 562 71.08 44.31 -52.50
CA ASN A 562 70.28 45.51 -52.76
C ASN A 562 68.76 45.30 -52.63
N ASN A 563 68.23 45.39 -51.41
CA ASN A 563 66.98 46.08 -51.08
C ASN A 563 66.75 46.05 -49.56
N ALA A 564 66.60 47.22 -48.93
CA ALA A 564 66.43 47.35 -47.49
C ALA A 564 65.06 47.98 -47.15
N PRO A 565 64.24 47.34 -46.28
CA PRO A 565 63.12 48.02 -45.61
C PRO A 565 63.65 49.16 -44.74
N SER A 566 62.85 50.19 -44.48
CA SER A 566 63.33 51.31 -43.67
C SER A 566 63.43 50.91 -42.20
N LYS A 567 64.43 51.46 -41.49
CA LYS A 567 64.56 51.27 -40.04
C LYS A 567 63.32 51.72 -39.25
N ARG A 568 62.46 52.59 -39.81
CA ARG A 568 61.23 53.05 -39.14
C ARG A 568 60.17 51.95 -39.07
N GLU A 569 59.96 51.21 -40.15
CA GLU A 569 58.99 50.10 -40.20
C GLU A 569 59.39 48.98 -39.22
N ILE A 570 60.69 48.68 -39.13
CA ILE A 570 61.21 47.66 -38.20
C ILE A 570 61.00 48.08 -36.73
N THR A 571 61.20 49.36 -36.38
CA THR A 571 60.90 49.84 -35.02
C THR A 571 59.41 49.90 -34.75
N GLN A 572 58.59 50.32 -35.72
CA GLN A 572 57.14 50.43 -35.56
C GLN A 572 56.49 49.04 -35.36
N LEU A 573 56.91 48.04 -36.14
CA LEU A 573 56.46 46.64 -35.97
C LEU A 573 56.92 46.03 -34.65
N LYS A 574 58.09 46.44 -34.11
CA LYS A 574 58.52 46.03 -32.76
C LYS A 574 57.64 46.63 -31.67
N ASN A 575 57.40 47.94 -31.71
CA ASN A 575 56.51 48.59 -30.74
C ASN A 575 55.10 47.97 -30.79
N GLN A 576 54.56 47.69 -31.98
CA GLN A 576 53.26 47.02 -32.15
C GLN A 576 53.27 45.57 -31.65
N LEU A 577 54.38 44.85 -31.75
CA LEU A 577 54.54 43.52 -31.15
C LEU A 577 54.58 43.62 -29.62
N GLU A 578 55.36 44.54 -29.06
CA GLU A 578 55.47 44.75 -27.61
C GLU A 578 54.14 45.23 -26.98
N GLU A 579 53.37 46.07 -27.68
CA GLU A 579 52.00 46.47 -27.31
C GLU A 579 51.00 45.29 -27.43
N SER A 580 51.13 44.45 -28.45
CA SER A 580 50.33 43.22 -28.63
C SER A 580 50.63 42.17 -27.54
N GLU A 581 51.90 41.98 -27.19
CA GLU A 581 52.33 41.08 -26.11
C GLU A 581 51.85 41.59 -24.74
N PHE A 582 51.93 42.90 -24.49
CA PHE A 582 51.41 43.50 -23.25
C PHE A 582 49.88 43.38 -23.14
N THR A 583 49.13 43.67 -24.21
CA THR A 583 47.67 43.52 -24.22
C THR A 583 47.22 42.07 -24.14
N CYS A 584 47.95 41.14 -24.77
CA CYS A 584 47.73 39.69 -24.62
C CYS A 584 47.99 39.24 -23.18
N ALA A 585 49.09 39.66 -22.55
CA ALA A 585 49.39 39.35 -21.14
C ALA A 585 48.34 39.93 -20.18
N ALA A 586 47.85 41.14 -20.43
CA ALA A 586 46.75 41.74 -19.69
C ALA A 586 45.43 40.95 -19.87
N ALA A 587 45.10 40.54 -21.09
CA ALA A 587 43.92 39.72 -21.39
C ALA A 587 43.99 38.33 -20.73
N VAL A 588 45.15 37.65 -20.78
CA VAL A 588 45.36 36.36 -20.09
C VAL A 588 45.26 36.53 -18.56
N LYS A 589 45.73 37.64 -17.99
CA LYS A 589 45.57 37.93 -16.56
C LYS A 589 44.11 38.20 -16.19
N ALA A 590 43.37 38.96 -17.01
CA ALA A 590 41.95 39.21 -16.81
C ALA A 590 41.14 37.91 -16.92
N ARG A 591 41.42 37.07 -17.93
CA ARG A 591 40.80 35.75 -18.10
C ARG A 591 41.04 34.84 -16.89
N LYS A 592 42.26 34.85 -16.32
CA LYS A 592 42.57 34.11 -15.07
C LYS A 592 41.86 34.65 -13.84
N SER A 593 41.59 35.95 -13.76
CA SER A 593 40.73 36.51 -12.70
C SER A 593 39.31 35.97 -12.83
N MET A 594 38.77 36.01 -14.06
CA MET A 594 37.43 35.49 -14.36
C MET A 594 37.31 33.97 -14.18
N GLU A 595 38.36 33.19 -14.49
CA GLU A 595 38.42 31.75 -14.21
C GLU A 595 38.28 31.48 -12.70
N VAL A 596 39.03 32.20 -11.85
CA VAL A 596 38.95 32.08 -10.38
C VAL A 596 37.61 32.60 -9.85
N GLU A 597 37.08 33.72 -10.36
CA GLU A 597 35.77 34.24 -9.99
C GLU A 597 34.63 33.27 -10.36
N ILE A 598 34.76 32.52 -11.46
CA ILE A 598 33.84 31.44 -11.85
C ILE A 598 33.98 30.23 -10.93
N GLU A 599 35.19 29.84 -10.52
CA GLU A 599 35.42 28.77 -9.54
C GLU A 599 34.84 29.11 -8.15
N ASP A 600 35.06 30.34 -7.65
CA ASP A 600 34.48 30.84 -6.40
C ASP A 600 32.94 30.93 -6.47
N LEU A 601 32.37 31.29 -7.62
CA LEU A 601 30.92 31.30 -7.83
C LEU A 601 30.33 29.89 -7.91
N HIS A 602 31.02 28.92 -8.52
CA HIS A 602 30.60 27.52 -8.49
C HIS A 602 30.63 26.95 -7.07
N LEU A 603 31.67 27.23 -6.27
CA LEU A 603 31.74 26.83 -4.87
C LEU A 603 30.58 27.44 -4.04
N GLN A 604 30.27 28.71 -4.26
CA GLN A 604 29.12 29.37 -3.62
C GLN A 604 27.77 28.76 -4.06
N ILE A 605 27.62 28.38 -5.33
CA ILE A 605 26.42 27.69 -5.83
C ILE A 605 26.28 26.30 -5.19
N ASP A 606 27.37 25.55 -5.07
CA ASP A 606 27.40 24.24 -4.43
C ASP A 606 27.06 24.32 -2.94
N ASP A 607 27.61 25.30 -2.22
CA ASP A 607 27.30 25.49 -0.79
C ASP A 607 25.87 26.01 -0.57
N LEU A 608 25.36 26.86 -1.46
CA LEU A 608 23.93 27.23 -1.48
C LEU A 608 23.03 26.03 -1.83
N ALA A 609 23.46 25.12 -2.70
CA ALA A 609 22.73 23.90 -3.03
C ALA A 609 22.70 22.92 -1.84
N LYS A 610 23.82 22.74 -1.13
CA LYS A 610 23.91 21.96 0.12
C LYS A 610 23.02 22.57 1.22
N ALA A 611 23.10 23.89 1.42
CA ALA A 611 22.27 24.61 2.39
C ALA A 611 20.78 24.51 2.04
N LYS A 612 20.42 24.62 0.76
CA LYS A 612 19.06 24.41 0.26
C LYS A 612 18.59 22.98 0.55
N ALA A 613 19.38 21.97 0.23
CA ALA A 613 19.02 20.57 0.47
C ALA A 613 18.81 20.28 1.98
N ALA A 614 19.67 20.83 2.85
CA ALA A 614 19.50 20.72 4.29
C ALA A 614 18.23 21.44 4.81
N LEU A 615 17.86 22.58 4.22
CA LEU A 615 16.60 23.27 4.53
C LEU A 615 15.38 22.53 3.99
N GLU A 616 15.45 21.91 2.81
CA GLU A 616 14.40 21.06 2.25
C GLU A 616 14.23 19.77 3.10
N GLU A 617 15.32 19.18 3.61
CA GLU A 617 15.27 18.07 4.55
C GLU A 617 14.63 18.49 5.89
N GLN A 618 15.08 19.60 6.49
CA GLN A 618 14.48 20.16 7.71
C GLN A 618 12.99 20.48 7.54
N LEU A 619 12.59 21.05 6.40
CA LEU A 619 11.18 21.33 6.10
C LEU A 619 10.39 20.02 5.95
N SER A 620 10.96 18.99 5.30
CA SER A 620 10.34 17.66 5.23
C SER A 620 10.20 16.99 6.61
N ARG A 621 11.14 17.27 7.53
CA ARG A 621 11.14 16.77 8.90
C ARG A 621 10.09 17.47 9.74
N LEU A 622 10.07 18.80 9.74
CA LEU A 622 9.06 19.62 10.40
C LEU A 622 7.65 19.34 9.88
N GLN A 623 7.49 19.01 8.59
CA GLN A 623 6.21 18.61 8.01
C GLN A 623 5.76 17.21 8.51
N ARG A 624 6.69 16.25 8.73
CA ARG A 624 6.38 14.97 9.38
C ARG A 624 6.01 15.18 10.85
N GLU A 625 6.85 15.91 11.60
CA GLU A 625 6.62 16.23 13.02
C GLU A 625 5.29 16.97 13.22
N LYS A 626 4.93 17.90 12.33
CA LYS A 626 3.60 18.55 12.28
C LYS A 626 2.47 17.53 12.07
N ASN A 627 2.61 16.61 11.10
CA ASN A 627 1.58 15.61 10.82
C ASN A 627 1.43 14.61 11.98
N GLU A 628 2.52 14.24 12.66
CA GLU A 628 2.48 13.41 13.87
C GLU A 628 1.81 14.14 15.04
N VAL A 629 2.13 15.43 15.26
CA VAL A 629 1.44 16.26 16.26
C VAL A 629 -0.05 16.42 15.93
N GLN A 630 -0.41 16.50 14.64
CA GLN A 630 -1.81 16.56 14.22
C GLN A 630 -2.53 15.22 14.46
N SER A 631 -1.92 14.07 14.12
CA SER A 631 -2.47 12.74 14.44
C SER A 631 -2.70 12.57 15.94
N ARG A 632 -1.73 12.96 16.78
CA ARG A 632 -1.88 12.92 18.23
C ARG A 632 -2.97 13.87 18.75
N LEU A 633 -3.15 15.05 18.14
CA LEU A 633 -4.24 15.96 18.48
C LEU A 633 -5.62 15.39 18.09
N GLU A 634 -5.70 14.65 16.98
CA GLU A 634 -6.90 13.95 16.55
C GLU A 634 -7.20 12.75 17.48
N GLU A 635 -6.19 11.98 17.87
CA GLU A 635 -6.26 10.92 18.89
C GLU A 635 -6.68 11.46 20.28
N ASP A 636 -6.02 12.52 20.79
CA ASP A 636 -6.39 13.23 22.03
C ASP A 636 -7.85 13.72 21.98
N GLN A 637 -8.31 14.18 20.81
CA GLN A 637 -9.67 14.65 20.61
C GLN A 637 -10.68 13.49 20.58
N GLU A 638 -10.35 12.33 20.03
CA GLU A 638 -11.16 11.11 20.16
C GLU A 638 -11.20 10.62 21.60
N ASP A 639 -10.07 10.59 22.30
CA ASP A 639 -9.98 10.14 23.69
C ASP A 639 -10.69 11.10 24.66
N MET A 640 -10.69 12.40 24.37
CA MET A 640 -11.54 13.41 25.03
C MET A 640 -13.02 13.23 24.72
N ASN A 641 -13.40 12.80 23.51
CA ASN A 641 -14.79 12.49 23.18
C ASN A 641 -15.27 11.21 23.89
N GLU A 642 -14.43 10.18 23.95
CA GLU A 642 -14.59 8.97 24.77
C GLU A 642 -14.74 9.32 26.27
N LEU A 643 -13.86 10.17 26.80
CA LEU A 643 -13.91 10.62 28.19
C LEU A 643 -15.18 11.44 28.49
N MET A 644 -15.59 12.33 27.59
CA MET A 644 -16.85 13.09 27.72
C MET A 644 -18.09 12.20 27.63
N LYS A 645 -18.03 11.10 26.87
CA LYS A 645 -19.08 10.08 26.78
C LYS A 645 -19.14 9.24 28.06
N LYS A 646 -17.99 8.85 28.62
CA LYS A 646 -17.85 8.18 29.92
C LYS A 646 -18.33 9.08 31.08
N HIS A 647 -17.95 10.36 31.09
CA HIS A 647 -18.41 11.36 32.06
C HIS A 647 -19.92 11.61 31.96
N LYS A 648 -20.49 11.77 30.75
CA LYS A 648 -21.96 11.85 30.56
C LYS A 648 -22.69 10.62 31.08
N ALA A 649 -22.12 9.42 30.92
CA ALA A 649 -22.69 8.20 31.49
C ALA A 649 -22.62 8.19 33.03
N ALA A 650 -21.51 8.64 33.62
CA ALA A 650 -21.34 8.77 35.07
C ALA A 650 -22.29 9.82 35.68
N VAL A 651 -22.41 11.00 35.08
CA VAL A 651 -23.37 12.04 35.49
C VAL A 651 -24.81 11.54 35.36
N ALA A 652 -25.13 10.79 34.29
CA ALA A 652 -26.44 10.17 34.14
C ALA A 652 -26.70 9.04 35.15
N GLN A 653 -25.66 8.39 35.68
CA GLN A 653 -25.79 7.42 36.78
C GLN A 653 -25.99 8.13 38.12
N ALA A 654 -25.10 9.08 38.48
CA ALA A 654 -25.23 9.89 39.69
C ALA A 654 -26.58 10.64 39.76
N SER A 655 -27.15 11.03 38.62
CA SER A 655 -28.51 11.61 38.54
C SER A 655 -29.63 10.61 38.90
N ARG A 656 -29.46 9.31 38.62
CA ARG A 656 -30.36 8.24 39.07
C ARG A 656 -30.16 7.96 40.55
N ASP A 657 -28.91 7.90 41.00
CA ASP A 657 -28.55 7.60 42.39
C ASP A 657 -29.06 8.72 43.32
N MET A 658 -28.95 9.98 42.89
CA MET A 658 -29.55 11.14 43.57
C MET A 658 -31.09 11.10 43.55
N ALA A 659 -31.72 10.63 42.47
CA ALA A 659 -33.17 10.44 42.44
C ALA A 659 -33.61 9.34 43.44
N GLN A 660 -32.90 8.22 43.47
CA GLN A 660 -33.14 7.14 44.44
C GLN A 660 -32.88 7.59 45.88
N MET A 661 -31.86 8.40 46.14
CA MET A 661 -31.65 9.01 47.46
C MET A 661 -32.77 9.96 47.85
N ASN A 662 -33.28 10.78 46.93
CA ASN A 662 -34.43 11.65 47.19
C ASN A 662 -35.71 10.84 47.45
N ASP A 663 -35.96 9.76 46.71
CA ASP A 663 -37.11 8.86 46.93
C ASP A 663 -37.01 8.15 48.29
N LEU A 664 -35.83 7.68 48.68
CA LEU A 664 -35.56 7.08 49.99
C LEU A 664 -35.66 8.12 51.12
N GLN A 665 -35.21 9.36 50.90
CA GLN A 665 -35.33 10.44 51.87
C GLN A 665 -36.79 10.88 52.04
N ALA A 666 -37.58 10.94 50.96
CA ALA A 666 -39.01 11.20 51.03
C ALA A 666 -39.75 10.10 51.82
N GLN A 667 -39.42 8.82 51.60
CA GLN A 667 -39.93 7.70 52.41
C GLN A 667 -39.50 7.82 53.89
N LEU A 668 -38.28 8.28 54.16
CA LEU A 668 -37.79 8.48 55.53
C LEU A 668 -38.47 9.67 56.22
N GLU A 669 -38.79 10.74 55.49
CA GLU A 669 -39.59 11.87 55.96
C GLU A 669 -41.07 11.50 56.17
N GLU A 670 -41.62 10.61 55.34
CA GLU A 670 -42.97 10.06 55.49
C GLU A 670 -43.07 9.16 56.72
N VAL A 671 -42.15 8.20 56.91
CA VAL A 671 -42.05 7.39 58.12
C VAL A 671 -41.75 8.24 59.37
N SER A 672 -40.99 9.34 59.22
CA SER A 672 -40.77 10.31 60.29
C SER A 672 -42.07 11.03 60.69
N LYS A 673 -42.91 11.43 59.72
CA LYS A 673 -44.24 11.99 59.98
C LYS A 673 -45.19 10.97 60.59
N GLU A 674 -45.24 9.74 60.08
CA GLU A 674 -46.05 8.67 60.70
C GLU A 674 -45.63 8.43 62.15
N LYS A 675 -44.32 8.38 62.43
CA LYS A 675 -43.79 8.29 63.79
C LYS A 675 -44.17 9.49 64.64
N GLN A 676 -44.08 10.71 64.12
CA GLN A 676 -44.45 11.93 64.85
C GLN A 676 -45.96 11.97 65.14
N GLU A 677 -46.81 11.67 64.15
CA GLU A 677 -48.25 11.50 64.34
C GLU A 677 -48.56 10.40 65.36
N LEU A 678 -47.82 9.28 65.36
CA LEU A 678 -47.99 8.22 66.35
C LEU A 678 -47.53 8.66 67.76
N GLN A 679 -46.50 9.51 67.88
CA GLN A 679 -46.13 10.13 69.16
C GLN A 679 -47.19 11.15 69.63
N GLU A 680 -47.74 11.99 68.75
CA GLU A 680 -48.81 12.92 69.07
C GLU A 680 -50.12 12.19 69.44
N LYS A 681 -50.46 11.11 68.72
CA LYS A 681 -51.57 10.20 69.07
C LYS A 681 -51.31 9.48 70.40
N LEU A 682 -50.08 9.06 70.69
CA LEU A 682 -49.73 8.42 71.97
C LEU A 682 -49.76 9.41 73.14
N GLN A 683 -49.32 10.65 72.95
CA GLN A 683 -49.42 11.72 73.95
C GLN A 683 -50.88 12.17 74.17
N GLY A 684 -51.68 12.20 73.09
CA GLY A 684 -53.14 12.39 73.15
C GLY A 684 -53.84 11.26 73.89
N LEU A 685 -53.44 10.01 73.66
CA LEU A 685 -53.97 8.85 74.39
C LEU A 685 -53.50 8.81 75.85
N GLN A 686 -52.27 9.26 76.15
CA GLN A 686 -51.79 9.39 77.54
C GLN A 686 -52.60 10.44 78.31
N SER A 687 -52.81 11.63 77.75
CA SER A 687 -53.65 12.66 78.38
C SER A 687 -55.14 12.25 78.48
N GLN A 688 -55.65 11.44 77.54
CA GLN A 688 -56.97 10.80 77.68
C GLN A 688 -56.99 9.69 78.74
N LEU A 689 -55.88 8.98 78.98
CA LEU A 689 -55.78 7.94 79.99
C LEU A 689 -55.67 8.55 81.39
N GLU A 690 -54.87 9.61 81.57
CA GLU A 690 -54.85 10.43 82.80
C GLU A 690 -56.23 11.03 83.13
N PHE A 691 -57.00 11.42 82.09
CA PHE A 691 -58.38 11.90 82.24
C PHE A 691 -59.37 10.77 82.61
N LEU A 692 -59.19 9.56 82.07
CA LEU A 692 -60.06 8.41 82.34
C LEU A 692 -59.75 7.72 83.68
N GLU A 693 -58.50 7.75 84.16
CA GLU A 693 -58.14 7.27 85.50
C GLU A 693 -58.83 8.05 86.64
N GLN A 694 -59.34 9.25 86.36
CA GLN A 694 -60.08 10.07 87.32
C GLN A 694 -61.60 9.80 87.37
N SER A 695 -62.15 8.89 86.54
CA SER A 695 -63.60 8.64 86.48
C SER A 695 -63.96 7.15 86.36
N MET A 696 -64.25 6.52 87.50
CA MET A 696 -64.70 5.12 87.58
C MET A 696 -66.17 4.95 87.12
N VAL A 697 -66.51 3.80 86.50
CA VAL A 697 -67.67 2.97 86.92
C VAL A 697 -67.71 1.57 86.25
N ASP A 698 -67.78 0.57 87.13
CA ASP A 698 -68.36 -0.79 87.06
C ASP A 698 -68.07 -1.88 85.99
N LYS A 699 -67.92 -3.09 86.56
CA LYS A 699 -67.47 -4.35 85.95
C LYS A 699 -68.40 -5.01 84.91
N SER A 700 -69.60 -4.48 84.66
CA SER A 700 -70.51 -5.08 83.68
C SER A 700 -69.99 -4.98 82.24
N LEU A 701 -69.21 -3.93 81.95
CA LEU A 701 -68.54 -3.74 80.65
C LEU A 701 -67.50 -4.83 80.37
N VAL A 702 -66.76 -5.25 81.41
CA VAL A 702 -65.62 -6.18 81.31
C VAL A 702 -66.03 -7.52 80.72
N SER A 703 -67.09 -8.17 81.22
CA SER A 703 -67.52 -9.47 80.71
C SER A 703 -68.00 -9.40 79.24
N ARG A 704 -68.61 -8.27 78.84
CA ARG A 704 -68.98 -8.04 77.44
C ARG A 704 -67.75 -7.78 76.56
N GLN A 705 -66.73 -7.11 77.09
CA GLN A 705 -65.44 -6.93 76.42
C GLN A 705 -64.68 -8.24 76.30
N GLU A 706 -64.63 -9.11 77.31
CA GLU A 706 -64.02 -10.45 77.23
C GLU A 706 -64.65 -11.34 76.15
N ALA A 707 -65.97 -11.27 75.97
CA ALA A 707 -66.64 -11.96 74.87
C ALA A 707 -66.23 -11.38 73.50
N LYS A 708 -66.14 -10.04 73.40
CA LYS A 708 -65.72 -9.34 72.18
C LYS A 708 -64.24 -9.55 71.86
N ILE A 709 -63.38 -9.68 72.88
CA ILE A 709 -61.96 -9.99 72.76
C ILE A 709 -61.80 -11.38 72.13
N ARG A 710 -62.48 -12.42 72.61
CA ARG A 710 -62.43 -13.77 71.99
C ARG A 710 -62.94 -13.80 70.54
N GLU A 711 -63.95 -12.99 70.20
CA GLU A 711 -64.42 -12.80 68.82
C GLU A 711 -63.38 -12.09 67.92
N LEU A 712 -62.64 -11.11 68.49
CA LEU A 712 -61.59 -10.38 67.78
C LEU A 712 -60.29 -11.19 67.69
N GLU A 713 -59.95 -12.00 68.69
CA GLU A 713 -58.81 -12.93 68.69
C GLU A 713 -58.99 -14.00 67.61
N THR A 714 -60.16 -14.64 67.55
CA THR A 714 -60.46 -15.64 66.49
C THR A 714 -60.50 -15.03 65.09
N ARG A 715 -60.95 -13.77 64.94
CA ARG A 715 -60.80 -13.03 63.67
C ARG A 715 -59.35 -12.66 63.36
N LEU A 716 -58.56 -12.25 64.35
CA LEU A 716 -57.15 -11.92 64.19
C LEU A 716 -56.33 -13.16 63.82
N GLU A 717 -56.67 -14.33 64.34
CA GLU A 717 -56.09 -15.60 63.93
C GLU A 717 -56.49 -15.99 62.50
N PHE A 718 -57.76 -15.80 62.12
CA PHE A 718 -58.19 -15.98 60.72
C PHE A 718 -57.39 -15.08 59.78
N GLU A 719 -57.31 -13.78 60.04
CA GLU A 719 -56.52 -12.83 59.24
C GLU A 719 -55.03 -13.19 59.23
N ARG A 720 -54.44 -13.61 60.36
CA ARG A 720 -53.06 -14.12 60.41
C ARG A 720 -52.86 -15.36 59.53
N THR A 721 -53.84 -16.26 59.41
CA THR A 721 -53.75 -17.38 58.45
C THR A 721 -53.99 -16.95 57.00
N GLN A 722 -54.77 -15.90 56.75
CA GLN A 722 -54.99 -15.31 55.43
C GLN A 722 -53.73 -14.60 54.93
N VAL A 723 -53.08 -13.79 55.78
CA VAL A 723 -51.77 -13.18 55.52
C VAL A 723 -50.73 -14.27 55.22
N LYS A 724 -50.61 -15.31 56.04
CA LYS A 724 -49.69 -16.43 55.76
C LYS A 724 -49.96 -17.15 54.44
N ARG A 725 -51.23 -17.25 54.02
CA ARG A 725 -51.57 -17.77 52.68
C ARG A 725 -51.12 -16.82 51.57
N LEU A 726 -51.33 -15.51 51.72
CA LEU A 726 -50.88 -14.51 50.75
C LEU A 726 -49.34 -14.43 50.68
N GLU A 727 -48.64 -14.51 51.81
CA GLU A 727 -47.18 -14.65 51.87
C GLU A 727 -46.70 -15.90 51.12
N SER A 728 -47.34 -17.06 51.35
CA SER A 728 -47.01 -18.31 50.64
C SER A 728 -47.31 -18.29 49.13
N LEU A 729 -48.17 -17.38 48.69
CA LEU A 729 -48.51 -17.16 47.28
C LEU A 729 -47.54 -16.15 46.65
N ALA A 730 -47.17 -15.09 47.38
CA ALA A 730 -46.16 -14.11 46.98
C ALA A 730 -44.76 -14.74 46.85
N THR A 731 -44.37 -15.67 47.74
CA THR A 731 -43.11 -16.41 47.60
C THR A 731 -43.11 -17.30 46.36
N ARG A 732 -44.20 -18.05 46.10
CA ARG A 732 -44.34 -18.84 44.86
C ARG A 732 -44.33 -17.99 43.60
N LEU A 733 -44.86 -16.77 43.65
CA LEU A 733 -44.76 -15.82 42.53
C LEU A 733 -43.32 -15.33 42.32
N LYS A 734 -42.54 -15.09 43.39
CA LYS A 734 -41.10 -14.82 43.29
C LYS A 734 -40.33 -16.00 42.69
N GLU A 735 -40.51 -17.21 43.21
CA GLU A 735 -39.90 -18.44 42.68
C GLU A 735 -40.22 -18.66 41.18
N ASN A 736 -41.41 -18.26 40.72
CA ASN A 736 -41.79 -18.37 39.32
C ASN A 736 -41.18 -17.24 38.47
N MET A 737 -41.06 -16.01 38.99
CA MET A 737 -40.34 -14.92 38.33
C MET A 737 -38.83 -15.23 38.20
N GLU A 738 -38.24 -15.84 39.23
CA GLU A 738 -36.84 -16.33 39.21
C GLU A 738 -36.66 -17.38 38.11
N LYS A 739 -37.50 -18.43 38.07
CA LYS A 739 -37.47 -19.45 37.00
C LYS A 739 -37.67 -18.87 35.60
N LEU A 740 -38.56 -17.90 35.42
CA LEU A 740 -38.76 -17.22 34.13
C LEU A 740 -37.55 -16.37 33.73
N THR A 741 -36.79 -15.85 34.70
CA THR A 741 -35.53 -15.14 34.47
C THR A 741 -34.41 -16.12 34.10
N GLU A 742 -34.30 -17.25 34.79
CA GLU A 742 -33.38 -18.35 34.40
C GLU A 742 -33.69 -18.87 32.98
N GLU A 743 -34.98 -19.00 32.63
CA GLU A 743 -35.43 -19.39 31.29
C GLU A 743 -35.13 -18.33 30.21
N ARG A 744 -35.13 -17.04 30.55
CA ARG A 744 -34.67 -15.95 29.67
C ARG A 744 -33.17 -16.09 29.41
N ASP A 745 -32.40 -16.27 30.48
CA ASP A 745 -30.94 -16.28 30.42
C ASP A 745 -30.40 -17.52 29.72
N GLN A 746 -31.07 -18.67 29.89
CA GLN A 746 -30.80 -19.89 29.11
C GLN A 746 -31.05 -19.68 27.60
N ARG A 747 -32.12 -18.96 27.21
CA ARG A 747 -32.39 -18.63 25.80
C ARG A 747 -31.35 -17.66 25.24
N ALA A 748 -30.98 -16.61 25.97
CA ALA A 748 -29.92 -15.68 25.57
C ALA A 748 -28.55 -16.39 25.42
N ALA A 749 -28.23 -17.32 26.33
CA ALA A 749 -27.04 -18.15 26.23
C ALA A 749 -27.08 -19.14 25.06
N ALA A 750 -28.26 -19.63 24.66
CA ALA A 750 -28.42 -20.45 23.45
C ALA A 750 -28.21 -19.62 22.18
N GLU A 751 -28.84 -18.45 22.08
CA GLU A 751 -28.71 -17.55 20.92
C GLU A 751 -27.24 -17.12 20.68
N ASN A 752 -26.49 -16.87 21.76
CA ASN A 752 -25.06 -16.53 21.64
C ASN A 752 -24.19 -17.72 21.17
N ARG A 753 -24.58 -18.98 21.47
CA ARG A 753 -23.92 -20.16 20.90
C ARG A 753 -24.21 -20.30 19.40
N GLU A 754 -25.47 -20.12 19.00
CA GLU A 754 -25.88 -20.11 17.59
C GLU A 754 -25.16 -19.01 16.78
N LYS A 755 -25.03 -17.81 17.35
CA LYS A 755 -24.25 -16.71 16.76
C LYS A 755 -22.78 -17.07 16.54
N GLU A 756 -22.11 -17.72 17.49
CA GLU A 756 -20.70 -18.11 17.32
C GLU A 756 -20.52 -19.33 16.40
N GLN A 757 -21.48 -20.27 16.36
CA GLN A 757 -21.50 -21.33 15.34
C GLN A 757 -21.66 -20.73 13.93
N ASN A 758 -22.55 -19.77 13.74
CA ASN A 758 -22.70 -19.06 12.47
C ASN A 758 -21.41 -18.34 12.05
N LYS A 759 -20.68 -17.70 12.98
CA LYS A 759 -19.35 -17.13 12.67
C LYS A 759 -18.31 -18.19 12.27
N ARG A 760 -18.37 -19.40 12.83
CA ARG A 760 -17.49 -20.52 12.41
C ARG A 760 -17.83 -21.01 10.99
N LEU A 761 -19.11 -21.22 10.70
CA LEU A 761 -19.58 -21.59 9.36
C LEU A 761 -19.27 -20.51 8.31
N GLN A 762 -19.33 -19.22 8.67
CA GLN A 762 -18.95 -18.11 7.78
C GLN A 762 -17.44 -18.02 7.52
N ARG A 763 -16.59 -18.47 8.44
CA ARG A 763 -15.14 -18.62 8.21
C ARG A 763 -14.89 -19.77 7.24
N GLN A 764 -15.44 -20.96 7.50
CA GLN A 764 -15.34 -22.13 6.60
C GLN A 764 -15.87 -21.84 5.18
N LEU A 765 -16.95 -21.06 5.05
CA LEU A 765 -17.49 -20.59 3.75
C LEU A 765 -16.64 -19.51 3.05
N ARG A 766 -15.62 -18.97 3.70
CA ARG A 766 -14.57 -18.14 3.10
C ARG A 766 -13.40 -19.01 2.69
N ASP A 767 -12.90 -19.84 3.60
CA ASP A 767 -11.77 -20.74 3.39
C ASP A 767 -12.01 -21.62 2.12
N VAL A 768 -13.18 -22.27 2.03
CA VAL A 768 -13.60 -23.07 0.86
C VAL A 768 -13.78 -22.24 -0.42
N LYS A 769 -14.08 -20.93 -0.33
CA LYS A 769 -14.13 -20.06 -1.52
C LYS A 769 -12.74 -19.67 -2.01
N GLU A 770 -11.78 -19.54 -1.11
CA GLU A 770 -10.39 -19.26 -1.44
C GLU A 770 -9.75 -20.50 -2.07
N GLU A 771 -9.99 -21.71 -1.52
CA GLU A 771 -9.65 -23.00 -2.14
C GLU A 771 -10.25 -23.17 -3.55
N MET A 772 -11.56 -22.94 -3.71
CA MET A 772 -12.22 -22.99 -5.02
C MET A 772 -11.68 -21.92 -6.00
N GLY A 773 -11.25 -20.77 -5.49
CA GLY A 773 -10.58 -19.73 -6.27
C GLY A 773 -9.18 -20.15 -6.75
N GLU A 774 -8.44 -20.92 -5.95
CA GLU A 774 -7.17 -21.52 -6.40
C GLU A 774 -7.38 -22.65 -7.41
N LEU A 775 -8.40 -23.49 -7.23
CA LEU A 775 -8.73 -24.55 -8.18
C LEU A 775 -9.14 -23.95 -9.53
N ALA A 776 -9.94 -22.88 -9.56
CA ALA A 776 -10.28 -22.16 -10.79
C ALA A 776 -9.07 -21.51 -11.49
N LYS A 777 -8.06 -21.05 -10.73
CA LYS A 777 -6.78 -20.59 -11.32
C LYS A 777 -6.01 -21.75 -11.97
N LYS A 778 -5.88 -22.89 -11.26
CA LYS A 778 -5.21 -24.11 -11.76
C LYS A 778 -5.93 -24.67 -13.00
N GLU A 779 -7.26 -24.60 -13.06
CA GLU A 779 -8.08 -24.95 -14.24
C GLU A 779 -7.84 -23.98 -15.41
N ALA A 780 -7.74 -22.67 -15.16
CA ALA A 780 -7.42 -21.69 -16.19
C ALA A 780 -5.99 -21.84 -16.74
N GLU A 781 -5.01 -22.16 -15.88
CA GLU A 781 -3.63 -22.48 -16.26
C GLU A 781 -3.54 -23.77 -17.07
N ALA A 782 -4.25 -24.83 -16.67
CA ALA A 782 -4.38 -26.06 -17.45
C ALA A 782 -5.06 -25.82 -18.81
N SER A 783 -6.07 -24.95 -18.85
CA SER A 783 -6.77 -24.56 -20.09
C SER A 783 -5.87 -23.78 -21.06
N ARG A 784 -4.99 -22.92 -20.54
CA ARG A 784 -3.95 -22.24 -21.36
C ARG A 784 -2.95 -23.24 -21.93
N LYS A 785 -2.40 -24.13 -21.10
CA LYS A 785 -1.49 -25.19 -21.55
C LYS A 785 -2.13 -26.13 -22.57
N LYS A 786 -3.42 -26.42 -22.43
CA LYS A 786 -4.19 -27.16 -23.43
C LYS A 786 -4.25 -26.41 -24.76
N HIS A 787 -4.52 -25.10 -24.74
CA HIS A 787 -4.59 -24.28 -25.95
C HIS A 787 -3.21 -24.12 -26.62
N GLU A 788 -2.14 -23.96 -25.83
CA GLU A 788 -0.74 -23.96 -26.31
C GLU A 788 -0.42 -25.28 -27.05
N LEU A 789 -0.75 -26.43 -26.44
CA LEU A 789 -0.58 -27.75 -27.07
C LEU A 789 -1.49 -27.99 -28.28
N GLU A 790 -2.65 -27.34 -28.36
CA GLU A 790 -3.52 -27.37 -29.53
C GLU A 790 -2.92 -26.54 -30.69
N MET A 791 -2.29 -25.39 -30.41
CA MET A 791 -1.55 -24.62 -31.42
C MET A 791 -0.28 -25.35 -31.90
N ASP A 792 0.44 -26.03 -31.00
CA ASP A 792 1.58 -26.88 -31.37
C ASP A 792 1.13 -28.04 -32.26
N LEU A 793 -0.03 -28.65 -31.99
CA LEU A 793 -0.63 -29.67 -32.85
C LEU A 793 -1.03 -29.12 -34.23
N GLU A 794 -1.72 -27.98 -34.30
CA GLU A 794 -2.07 -27.33 -35.57
C GLU A 794 -0.81 -27.00 -36.41
N SER A 795 0.27 -26.57 -35.77
CA SER A 795 1.57 -26.32 -36.40
C SER A 795 2.23 -27.60 -36.95
N LEU A 796 2.20 -28.68 -36.16
CA LEU A 796 2.72 -30.00 -36.57
C LEU A 796 1.86 -30.65 -37.67
N GLU A 797 0.54 -30.48 -37.64
CA GLU A 797 -0.35 -30.93 -38.71
C GLU A 797 -0.13 -30.15 -40.01
N ALA A 798 0.08 -28.83 -39.95
CA ALA A 798 0.45 -28.02 -41.12
C ALA A 798 1.81 -28.44 -41.70
N ALA A 799 2.81 -28.71 -40.85
CA ALA A 799 4.10 -29.23 -41.28
C ALA A 799 3.98 -30.63 -41.92
N ASN A 800 3.15 -31.52 -41.37
CA ASN A 800 2.88 -32.85 -41.92
C ASN A 800 2.15 -32.75 -43.27
N GLN A 801 1.18 -31.84 -43.43
CA GLN A 801 0.53 -31.57 -44.72
C GLN A 801 1.54 -31.06 -45.77
N SER A 802 2.49 -30.19 -45.39
CA SER A 802 3.59 -29.78 -46.28
C SER A 802 4.41 -30.98 -46.72
N LEU A 803 4.89 -31.80 -45.77
CA LEU A 803 5.68 -32.99 -46.04
C LEU A 803 4.93 -34.03 -46.90
N GLN A 804 3.62 -34.19 -46.73
CA GLN A 804 2.79 -35.01 -47.61
C GLN A 804 2.67 -34.42 -49.03
N SER A 805 2.66 -33.09 -49.17
CA SER A 805 2.67 -32.44 -50.49
C SER A 805 4.02 -32.60 -51.20
N ASP A 806 5.13 -32.49 -50.47
CA ASP A 806 6.48 -32.75 -50.97
C ASP A 806 6.67 -34.23 -51.35
N LEU A 807 6.14 -35.15 -50.53
CA LEU A 807 6.12 -36.59 -50.80
C LEU A 807 5.32 -36.91 -52.07
N LYS A 808 4.15 -36.30 -52.25
CA LYS A 808 3.36 -36.42 -53.49
C LYS A 808 4.08 -35.82 -54.70
N LEU A 809 4.83 -34.73 -54.53
CA LEU A 809 5.68 -34.16 -55.57
C LEU A 809 6.85 -35.10 -55.94
N ALA A 810 7.42 -35.80 -54.96
CA ALA A 810 8.46 -36.80 -55.16
C ALA A 810 7.92 -38.05 -55.86
N PHE A 811 6.78 -38.60 -55.42
CA PHE A 811 6.09 -39.69 -56.13
C PHE A 811 5.72 -39.31 -57.56
N LYS A 812 5.26 -38.07 -57.79
CA LYS A 812 5.02 -37.60 -59.16
C LYS A 812 6.30 -37.60 -60.00
N ARG A 813 7.44 -37.11 -59.47
CA ARG A 813 8.73 -37.17 -60.18
C ARG A 813 9.19 -38.61 -60.47
N ILE A 814 8.87 -39.56 -59.59
CA ILE A 814 9.15 -40.99 -59.81
C ILE A 814 8.25 -41.53 -60.93
N GLY A 815 6.95 -41.23 -60.92
CA GLY A 815 6.03 -41.61 -62.00
C GLY A 815 6.36 -40.97 -63.35
N ASP A 816 6.71 -39.67 -63.36
CA ASP A 816 7.18 -38.95 -64.56
C ASP A 816 8.49 -39.58 -65.12
N LEU A 817 9.32 -40.21 -64.27
CA LEU A 817 10.51 -40.97 -64.68
C LEU A 817 10.20 -42.42 -65.13
N GLN A 818 9.17 -43.06 -64.56
CA GLN A 818 8.75 -44.41 -64.95
C GLN A 818 8.01 -44.41 -66.29
N ALA A 819 7.13 -43.42 -66.52
CA ALA A 819 6.49 -43.23 -67.81
C ALA A 819 7.52 -43.00 -68.94
N ALA A 820 8.61 -42.29 -68.65
CA ALA A 820 9.74 -42.09 -69.57
C ALA A 820 10.61 -43.35 -69.79
N ILE A 821 10.27 -44.49 -69.17
CA ILE A 821 10.90 -45.80 -69.35
C ILE A 821 9.91 -46.79 -69.98
N GLU A 822 8.62 -46.74 -69.64
CA GLU A 822 7.59 -47.60 -70.24
C GLU A 822 7.28 -47.24 -71.71
N ASP A 823 7.47 -45.97 -72.12
CA ASP A 823 7.32 -45.51 -73.52
C ASP A 823 8.29 -46.19 -74.52
N GLU A 824 9.30 -46.94 -74.07
CA GLU A 824 10.17 -47.76 -74.94
C GLU A 824 9.61 -49.18 -75.23
N MET A 825 8.51 -49.64 -74.60
CA MET A 825 8.05 -51.04 -74.68
C MET A 825 6.52 -51.28 -74.76
N GLU A 826 5.83 -50.71 -75.75
CA GLU A 826 4.48 -51.19 -76.14
C GLU A 826 4.52 -52.49 -76.98
N SER A 827 3.66 -53.48 -76.67
CA SER A 827 2.73 -54.12 -77.66
C SER A 827 1.89 -55.28 -77.09
N ASP A 828 0.63 -55.38 -77.57
CA ASP A 828 -0.18 -56.60 -77.81
C ASP A 828 -0.73 -57.52 -76.68
N SER A 829 -2.04 -57.36 -76.42
CA SER A 829 -3.13 -58.28 -76.86
C SER A 829 -3.60 -59.51 -76.01
N ASN A 830 -4.84 -59.38 -75.51
CA ASN A 830 -5.99 -60.31 -75.41
C ASN A 830 -5.99 -61.76 -74.82
N GLU A 831 -7.05 -61.98 -74.02
CA GLU A 831 -8.02 -63.12 -73.97
C GLU A 831 -7.88 -64.37 -73.03
N ASP A 832 -8.84 -64.43 -72.09
CA ASP A 832 -9.79 -65.52 -71.74
C ASP A 832 -9.49 -66.82 -70.93
N LEU A 833 -10.37 -67.00 -69.91
CA LEU A 833 -11.06 -68.23 -69.43
C LEU A 833 -10.46 -69.21 -68.37
N ILE A 834 -11.40 -69.82 -67.62
CA ILE A 834 -11.39 -71.08 -66.81
C ILE A 834 -11.34 -70.97 -65.26
N ASN A 835 -12.00 -71.94 -64.59
CA ASN A 835 -12.45 -72.01 -63.19
C ASN A 835 -11.44 -72.58 -62.15
N SER A 836 -11.77 -72.34 -60.88
CA SER A 836 -11.65 -73.22 -59.69
C SER A 836 -10.30 -73.40 -58.96
N ASP A 837 -10.39 -73.23 -57.64
CA ASP A 837 -9.61 -73.87 -56.55
C ASP A 837 -8.06 -73.83 -56.62
N GLY A 838 -7.47 -72.91 -55.84
CA GLY A 838 -6.03 -72.86 -55.55
C GLY A 838 -5.74 -71.97 -54.33
N ASP A 839 -4.90 -72.46 -53.42
CA ASP A 839 -4.61 -71.87 -52.09
C ASP A 839 -3.46 -70.84 -52.11
N SER A 840 -3.22 -70.18 -50.96
CA SER A 840 -2.03 -69.42 -50.54
C SER A 840 -1.73 -67.98 -51.08
N ASP A 841 -1.75 -67.05 -50.12
CA ASP A 841 -0.71 -66.06 -49.73
C ASP A 841 -0.36 -64.76 -50.52
N VAL A 842 -0.11 -63.72 -49.69
CA VAL A 842 0.68 -62.46 -49.79
C VAL A 842 0.33 -61.29 -50.76
N ASP A 843 0.16 -60.10 -50.14
CA ASP A 843 0.52 -58.73 -50.58
C ASP A 843 -0.03 -58.11 -51.89
N SER A 844 -0.31 -56.79 -51.99
CA SER A 844 -0.50 -55.74 -50.97
C SER A 844 -1.27 -54.50 -51.51
N GLU A 845 -1.67 -53.64 -50.58
CA GLU A 845 -2.11 -52.20 -50.66
C GLU A 845 -2.51 -51.53 -52.01
N LEU A 846 -3.77 -51.03 -52.08
CA LEU A 846 -4.23 -49.65 -52.40
C LEU A 846 -5.78 -49.65 -52.54
N GLU A 847 -6.59 -48.62 -52.23
CA GLU A 847 -6.40 -47.37 -51.47
C GLU A 847 -7.77 -46.89 -50.91
N GLU A 848 -8.12 -47.17 -49.65
CA GLU A 848 -9.22 -46.45 -48.95
C GLU A 848 -9.13 -46.60 -47.41
N ARG A 849 -9.75 -45.66 -46.68
CA ARG A 849 -10.11 -45.70 -45.23
C ARG A 849 -8.98 -45.45 -44.22
N VAL A 850 -8.75 -44.16 -44.00
CA VAL A 850 -8.30 -43.63 -42.71
C VAL A 850 -9.42 -43.80 -41.67
N ASP A 851 -9.39 -44.88 -40.87
CA ASP A 851 -10.02 -44.89 -39.54
C ASP A 851 -9.30 -45.90 -38.63
N GLY A 852 -8.79 -45.45 -37.49
CA GLY A 852 -7.87 -46.25 -36.68
C GLY A 852 -7.52 -45.66 -35.31
N VAL A 853 -7.78 -46.46 -34.27
CA VAL A 853 -7.31 -46.29 -32.87
C VAL A 853 -7.80 -45.02 -32.14
N LYS A 854 -8.99 -45.12 -31.56
CA LYS A 854 -9.23 -44.67 -30.17
C LYS A 854 -10.26 -45.54 -29.44
N SER A 855 -9.99 -46.85 -29.44
CA SER A 855 -10.62 -47.78 -28.50
C SER A 855 -9.76 -47.90 -27.24
N TRP A 856 -10.34 -47.67 -26.06
CA TRP A 856 -10.40 -48.63 -24.96
C TRP A 856 -11.36 -48.12 -23.87
N LEU A 857 -11.88 -49.04 -23.04
CA LEU A 857 -12.75 -48.78 -21.88
C LEU A 857 -14.08 -48.07 -22.15
N SER A 858 -15.03 -48.83 -22.69
CA SER A 858 -16.46 -48.65 -22.44
C SER A 858 -17.04 -49.90 -21.77
N LYS A 859 -18.23 -49.78 -21.15
CA LYS A 859 -18.85 -50.70 -20.16
C LYS A 859 -18.26 -50.54 -18.74
N ASN A 860 -19.01 -50.71 -17.66
CA ASN A 860 -20.27 -51.47 -17.56
C ASN A 860 -21.42 -50.76 -16.80
N LYS A 861 -22.62 -51.36 -16.88
CA LYS A 861 -23.92 -50.79 -16.45
C LYS A 861 -24.65 -51.81 -15.57
N GLY A 862 -25.08 -51.43 -14.36
CA GLY A 862 -25.77 -52.32 -13.41
C GLY A 862 -26.52 -51.55 -12.31
N SER A 863 -27.57 -52.13 -11.73
CA SER A 863 -28.51 -51.44 -10.82
C SER A 863 -29.30 -52.44 -9.95
N SER A 864 -29.89 -51.94 -8.85
CA SER A 864 -30.95 -52.59 -8.04
C SER A 864 -30.50 -53.74 -7.11
N LYS A 865 -31.13 -54.02 -5.94
CA LYS A 865 -32.23 -53.33 -5.22
C LYS A 865 -32.33 -53.82 -3.74
N ALA A 866 -32.60 -52.88 -2.82
CA ALA A 866 -33.51 -53.01 -1.65
C ALA A 866 -33.22 -54.14 -0.60
N LEU A 867 -34.00 -54.38 0.48
CA LEU A 867 -35.35 -53.97 0.91
C LEU A 867 -35.48 -53.96 2.46
N SER A 868 -36.41 -53.15 3.00
CA SER A 868 -37.16 -53.31 4.28
C SER A 868 -36.47 -53.22 5.67
N ASP A 869 -37.21 -53.01 6.77
CA ASP A 869 -38.39 -52.13 7.06
C ASP A 869 -38.73 -52.12 8.57
N ASP A 870 -39.33 -51.02 9.06
CA ASP A 870 -40.01 -50.79 10.38
C ASP A 870 -39.32 -51.25 11.70
N GLY A 871 -39.77 -50.80 12.88
CA GLY A 871 -39.22 -51.30 14.16
C GLY A 871 -39.45 -50.58 15.50
N SER A 872 -40.13 -49.42 15.53
CA SER A 872 -40.83 -48.86 16.72
C SER A 872 -40.15 -48.75 18.13
N LEU A 873 -40.00 -47.50 18.60
CA LEU A 873 -40.12 -47.02 20.01
C LEU A 873 -39.06 -47.33 21.12
N LYS A 874 -38.61 -46.22 21.74
CA LYS A 874 -38.36 -45.97 23.19
C LYS A 874 -37.47 -46.94 24.00
N GLY A 875 -36.33 -46.43 24.51
CA GLY A 875 -35.62 -47.00 25.65
C GLY A 875 -34.47 -46.12 26.15
N SER A 876 -34.47 -45.79 27.45
CA SER A 876 -33.43 -44.98 28.10
C SER A 876 -32.14 -45.76 28.41
N SER A 877 -31.09 -45.02 28.76
CA SER A 877 -29.88 -45.39 29.54
C SER A 877 -30.14 -46.43 30.67
N PRO A 878 -29.13 -47.14 31.26
CA PRO A 878 -27.74 -46.66 31.42
C PRO A 878 -26.57 -47.69 31.51
N THR A 879 -25.34 -47.15 31.64
CA THR A 879 -24.18 -47.63 32.45
C THR A 879 -23.67 -49.10 32.42
N SER A 880 -22.36 -49.23 32.17
CA SER A 880 -21.39 -50.12 32.87
C SER A 880 -21.54 -51.65 32.67
N SER A 881 -20.49 -52.46 32.58
CA SER A 881 -19.18 -52.35 33.22
C SER A 881 -18.14 -53.35 32.67
N ARG A 882 -16.84 -53.08 32.91
CA ARG A 882 -15.74 -54.06 33.12
C ARG A 882 -15.37 -55.02 31.95
N HIS A 883 -14.19 -55.66 31.89
CA HIS A 883 -13.06 -55.79 32.83
C HIS A 883 -11.70 -55.88 32.07
N THR A 884 -10.63 -55.27 32.62
CA THR A 884 -9.18 -55.67 32.67
C THR A 884 -8.57 -56.68 31.65
N PHE A 885 -7.30 -56.59 31.23
CA PHE A 885 -6.02 -56.49 32.02
C PHE A 885 -4.98 -55.62 31.25
N THR A 886 -4.28 -54.63 31.85
CA THR A 886 -2.90 -54.63 32.44
C THR A 886 -1.73 -54.94 31.46
N TYR A 887 -0.45 -54.61 31.70
CA TYR A 887 0.29 -54.31 32.94
C TYR A 887 1.48 -53.33 32.71
N ASP A 888 2.17 -52.97 33.81
CA ASP A 888 3.48 -52.29 33.92
C ASP A 888 3.59 -50.77 33.59
N ARG A 889 4.34 -49.96 34.37
CA ARG A 889 4.68 -50.09 35.80
C ARG A 889 5.00 -48.72 36.44
N TRP A 890 4.62 -48.60 37.71
CA TRP A 890 5.26 -47.94 38.86
C TRP A 890 6.80 -47.84 38.77
N ASP A 891 7.53 -47.06 39.58
CA ASP A 891 7.26 -46.39 40.87
C ASP A 891 7.71 -44.88 40.75
N ASP A 892 7.64 -43.92 41.70
CA ASP A 892 7.45 -43.92 43.16
C ASP A 892 6.78 -42.57 43.65
N GLU A 893 7.28 -41.84 44.68
CA GLU A 893 6.45 -40.92 45.51
C GLU A 893 6.92 -39.46 45.85
N GLN A 894 5.89 -38.64 46.17
CA GLN A 894 5.71 -37.62 47.24
C GLN A 894 6.88 -37.05 48.09
N ASP A 895 6.81 -35.73 48.39
CA ASP A 895 6.62 -35.24 49.77
C ASP A 895 5.79 -33.92 49.76
N ALA A 896 5.28 -33.47 50.91
CA ALA A 896 4.23 -32.44 51.04
C ALA A 896 4.46 -31.39 52.16
N GLY A 897 3.55 -30.42 52.27
CA GLY A 897 3.59 -29.31 53.25
C GLY A 897 3.47 -27.94 52.57
N ASP A 898 2.33 -27.58 51.99
CA ASP A 898 1.13 -27.04 52.66
C ASP A 898 1.41 -25.92 53.69
N SER A 899 0.91 -24.71 53.39
CA SER A 899 0.25 -23.86 54.38
C SER A 899 -0.58 -22.74 53.73
N THR A 900 -1.80 -23.06 53.26
CA THR A 900 -2.98 -22.14 53.25
C THR A 900 -2.93 -20.84 52.38
N ARG A 901 -4.02 -20.18 51.94
CA ARG A 901 -5.48 -20.30 52.19
C ARG A 901 -6.29 -19.54 51.11
N ARG A 902 -7.50 -20.03 50.74
CA ARG A 902 -8.63 -19.30 50.08
C ARG A 902 -8.39 -18.76 48.64
N SER A 903 -9.40 -18.59 47.78
CA SER A 903 -10.77 -19.17 47.69
C SER A 903 -11.37 -18.94 46.28
N SER A 904 -12.29 -19.81 45.85
CA SER A 904 -13.42 -19.62 44.90
C SER A 904 -13.31 -18.56 43.76
N ARG A 905 -13.22 -18.94 42.47
CA ARG A 905 -14.28 -19.45 41.53
C ARG A 905 -15.21 -18.41 40.88
N SER A 906 -15.36 -18.58 39.55
CA SER A 906 -16.51 -18.28 38.66
C SER A 906 -17.02 -16.84 38.39
N SER A 907 -17.05 -16.51 37.09
CA SER A 907 -17.92 -15.55 36.37
C SER A 907 -19.42 -15.98 36.40
N PRO A 908 -20.46 -15.28 35.81
CA PRO A 908 -20.44 -14.51 34.54
C PRO A 908 -21.44 -13.30 34.36
N SER A 909 -21.38 -12.68 33.16
CA SER A 909 -22.46 -12.12 32.29
C SER A 909 -23.69 -11.31 32.80
N ALA A 910 -23.72 -10.02 32.39
CA ALA A 910 -24.71 -9.37 31.46
C ALA A 910 -26.24 -9.21 31.74
N SER A 911 -26.78 -8.05 31.28
CA SER A 911 -28.16 -7.82 30.76
C SER A 911 -29.36 -7.79 31.75
N GLU A 912 -30.52 -7.15 31.54
CA GLU A 912 -31.00 -6.18 30.52
C GLU A 912 -32.29 -5.43 30.99
N ALA A 913 -32.54 -4.23 30.42
CA ALA A 913 -33.78 -3.52 30.03
C ALA A 913 -35.23 -3.76 30.62
N GLU A 914 -36.14 -2.83 30.22
CA GLU A 914 -37.62 -2.97 30.06
C GLU A 914 -38.55 -2.95 31.31
N SER A 915 -39.89 -2.68 31.23
CA SER A 915 -40.77 -1.91 30.29
C SER A 915 -42.24 -1.81 30.84
N ARG A 916 -43.25 -1.46 29.98
CA ARG A 916 -44.74 -1.62 30.15
C ARG A 916 -45.49 -0.68 31.14
N ALA A 917 -46.83 -0.48 31.13
CA ALA A 917 -47.99 -0.73 30.19
C ALA A 917 -49.04 0.41 30.44
N ALA A 918 -50.37 0.42 30.16
CA ALA A 918 -51.41 -0.45 29.56
C ALA A 918 -52.53 0.48 28.95
N GLU A 919 -53.34 0.14 27.93
CA GLU A 919 -54.60 -0.66 27.82
C GLU A 919 -55.93 -0.04 28.33
N THR A 920 -57.04 -0.44 27.67
CA THR A 920 -58.44 0.01 27.76
C THR A 920 -59.30 -0.97 28.61
N PRO A 921 -60.56 -0.68 29.02
CA PRO A 921 -61.73 -0.57 28.11
C PRO A 921 -62.74 0.54 28.45
N ALA A 922 -63.75 0.70 27.59
CA ALA A 922 -64.78 1.74 27.61
C ALA A 922 -65.20 2.06 26.16
#